data_AF-A0A8C3G434-F1
#
_entry.id   AF-A0A8C3G434-F1
#
_cell.length_a   1.000
_cell.length_b   1.000
_cell.length_c   1.000
_cell.angle_alpha   90.00
_cell.angle_beta   90.00
_cell.angle_gamma   90.00
#
_symmetry.space_group_name_H-M   'P 1'
#
loop_
_entity.id
_entity.type
_entity.pdbx_description
1 polymer ?
#
loop_
_entity_poly.entity_id
_entity_poly.type
_entity_poly.pdbx_seq_one_letter_code
_entity_poly.pdbx_strand_id
1 'polypeptide(L)'
;VELNELVIDRNQELQWRETARWIKFEEEVEEETERWGRPHVASLSFRSLLELRKTISHGAVLLDLKQKTLPGIAQQVVEQMVISDQIKAEDRANVLQALLLKHSVGFLEQPSMAFVRLQEAVLLESVLEVPVPVRFLFLLLGPPTANIDYHQIGRSISTLMSDKLFHEAAYQADDRQDLLTAINRFLDCSVVLPPSDVGGNELLRSVARFQREMLRKREEEQSNSLVPSKPGDEPLRRSGRLFGGLIKDVTRRYPQYLSDIRDALNPQCMAAIVFIYFAALSPAITFGGLLGEKTEGLIGVSELIVATAMHGIVFSVLGAQPLLVIGFSGPLLVFEEAFYTFCKANGVEYLTGRVWIGFWLVLIVLLTVAFEGSILVRFVSRFTQEIFSFLISLIFIYETFAKLVKIFQEHPLQNCFHGNNTVSPSMCNYTTAAGDPGKVLGEPNTALLSFVLMVGTYFIAFYLRKFKNSSFFPGTLRRIIGDFGVPIAILIMVLVDYSVEDTYTQKLNVPSGFSVSSPEKRGWWISPLGSDGQFPVWMMAASILPAILVFILIFMESQITALIVSKKERMLVKGTGFHLDLLIIVVVGGVSALFGLPWLSAATVRSVTHTNALTVMSKAVAPGDKPRIQEVKEQRVTGFLVAVLVGLSIVIGEVLRQIPLAVLFGIFLYMGVMSLNGIQLTERLILLLMPPKYHPDHNYVRKVRTLRMHLFTVIQLTCLSLLWVVMATAAALAFPFMLLLTIPVRMLLLPRLFNCRELQSVSLTTNQCLDQQEEASSDSSTANGEPTEVPFSYIMMHSS
;
A
#
# COMPACT_ATOMS: atom_id res chain seq x y z
N VAL A 1 36.43 -11.01 -3.58
CA VAL A 1 36.94 -9.81 -4.31
C VAL A 1 38.46 -9.88 -4.26
N GLU A 2 39.14 -9.60 -5.37
CA GLU A 2 40.60 -9.73 -5.51
C GLU A 2 41.19 -8.38 -6.00
N LEU A 3 42.29 -7.95 -5.38
CA LEU A 3 43.03 -6.75 -5.75
C LEU A 3 44.38 -7.17 -6.32
N ASN A 4 44.62 -6.87 -7.60
CA ASN A 4 45.88 -7.16 -8.27
C ASN A 4 46.63 -5.86 -8.55
N GLU A 5 47.92 -5.86 -8.23
CA GLU A 5 48.82 -4.75 -8.47
C GLU A 5 49.95 -5.17 -9.40
N LEU A 6 50.41 -4.23 -10.22
CA LEU A 6 51.56 -4.45 -11.09
C LEU A 6 52.84 -4.32 -10.25
N VAL A 7 53.57 -5.43 -10.10
CA VAL A 7 54.81 -5.51 -9.32
C VAL A 7 55.95 -5.98 -10.24
N ILE A 8 57.17 -5.50 -9.99
CA ILE A 8 58.38 -5.97 -10.67
C ILE A 8 58.84 -7.28 -10.02
N ASP A 9 58.81 -8.37 -10.77
CA ASP A 9 59.33 -9.67 -10.33
C ASP A 9 60.86 -9.68 -10.23
N ARG A 10 61.45 -10.67 -9.56
CA ARG A 10 62.90 -10.85 -9.36
C ARG A 10 63.70 -10.88 -10.67
N ASN A 11 63.04 -11.20 -11.79
CA ASN A 11 63.59 -11.21 -13.14
C ASN A 11 63.49 -9.86 -13.87
N GLN A 12 63.14 -8.76 -13.18
CA GLN A 12 62.86 -7.44 -13.76
C GLN A 12 61.68 -7.40 -14.76
N GLU A 13 60.82 -8.41 -14.75
CA GLU A 13 59.57 -8.40 -15.52
C GLU A 13 58.41 -7.88 -14.67
N LEU A 14 57.59 -6.99 -15.22
CA LEU A 14 56.35 -6.53 -14.58
C LEU A 14 55.28 -7.62 -14.69
N GLN A 15 54.70 -8.02 -13.56
CA GLN A 15 53.62 -8.99 -13.49
C GLN A 15 52.49 -8.50 -12.58
N TRP A 16 51.26 -8.83 -12.94
CA TRP A 16 50.09 -8.64 -12.08
C TRP A 16 50.17 -9.65 -10.94
N ARG A 17 50.23 -9.18 -9.71
CA ARG A 17 50.24 -10.02 -8.51
C ARG A 17 49.07 -9.65 -7.62
N GLU A 18 48.38 -10.65 -7.09
CA GLU A 18 47.34 -10.44 -6.09
C GLU A 18 47.98 -9.96 -4.78
N THR A 19 47.58 -8.77 -4.31
CA THR A 19 48.13 -8.16 -3.08
C THR A 19 47.14 -8.17 -1.92
N ALA A 20 45.83 -8.20 -2.21
CA ALA A 20 44.80 -8.29 -1.18
C ALA A 20 43.53 -8.99 -1.68
N ARG A 21 42.79 -9.62 -0.75
CA ARG A 21 41.53 -10.30 -1.04
C ARG A 21 40.48 -10.15 0.07
N TRP A 22 39.21 -10.26 -0.33
CA TRP A 22 38.06 -10.22 0.56
C TRP A 22 37.15 -11.43 0.28
N ILE A 23 37.18 -12.39 1.20
CA ILE A 23 36.29 -13.56 1.21
C ILE A 23 35.17 -13.35 2.25
N LYS A 24 35.57 -13.01 3.48
CA LYS A 24 34.70 -12.58 4.59
C LYS A 24 35.30 -11.39 5.34
N PHE A 25 36.62 -11.42 5.47
CA PHE A 25 37.46 -10.38 6.05
C PHE A 25 38.56 -10.03 5.04
N GLU A 26 39.23 -8.91 5.25
CA GLU A 26 40.36 -8.48 4.43
C GLU A 26 41.60 -9.30 4.81
N GLU A 27 42.29 -9.82 3.79
CA GLU A 27 43.57 -10.50 3.90
C GLU A 27 44.55 -9.84 2.92
N GLU A 28 45.68 -9.35 3.42
CA GLU A 28 46.77 -8.78 2.63
C GLU A 28 47.94 -9.76 2.57
N VAL A 29 48.72 -9.75 1.48
CA VAL A 29 49.96 -10.52 1.36
C VAL A 29 51.07 -9.80 2.11
N GLU A 30 51.75 -10.48 3.04
CA GLU A 30 52.90 -9.93 3.76
C GLU A 30 54.11 -9.80 2.82
N GLU A 31 54.65 -8.58 2.68
CA GLU A 31 55.76 -8.27 1.76
C GLU A 31 57.03 -9.12 2.01
N GLU A 32 57.30 -9.50 3.26
CA GLU A 32 58.52 -10.24 3.64
C GLU A 32 58.39 -11.76 3.45
N THR A 33 57.19 -12.32 3.62
CA THR A 33 56.99 -13.78 3.69
C THR A 33 56.22 -14.35 2.50
N GLU A 34 55.63 -13.49 1.64
CA GLU A 34 54.73 -13.86 0.55
C GLU A 34 53.57 -14.77 1.01
N ARG A 35 53.20 -14.70 2.29
CA ARG A 35 52.07 -15.44 2.87
C ARG A 35 50.91 -14.50 3.13
N TRP A 36 49.71 -15.06 3.07
CA TRP A 36 48.50 -14.37 3.47
C TRP A 36 48.54 -14.03 4.96
N GLY A 37 48.40 -12.75 5.27
CA GLY A 37 48.29 -12.23 6.63
C GLY A 37 46.99 -12.69 7.32
N ARG A 38 46.85 -12.32 8.59
CA ARG A 38 45.65 -12.69 9.37
C ARG A 38 44.41 -11.93 8.88
N PRO A 39 43.25 -12.60 8.78
CA PRO A 39 42.01 -11.94 8.39
C PRO A 39 41.61 -10.87 9.41
N HIS A 40 41.30 -9.67 8.93
CA HIS A 40 40.90 -8.53 9.77
C HIS A 40 39.75 -7.71 9.15
N VAL A 41 39.13 -6.85 9.97
CA VAL A 41 38.06 -5.95 9.50
C VAL A 41 38.69 -4.78 8.77
N ALA A 42 38.29 -4.58 7.50
CA ALA A 42 38.79 -3.48 6.69
C ALA A 42 38.48 -2.11 7.32
N SER A 43 39.50 -1.28 7.48
CA SER A 43 39.37 0.12 7.88
C SER A 43 39.77 1.00 6.71
N LEU A 44 38.84 1.79 6.19
CA LEU A 44 39.07 2.68 5.06
C LEU A 44 39.38 4.10 5.54
N SER A 45 40.34 4.75 4.86
CA SER A 45 40.57 6.17 5.08
C SER A 45 39.42 7.00 4.48
N PHE A 46 39.02 8.08 5.16
CA PHE A 46 38.01 8.99 4.61
C PHE A 46 38.48 9.64 3.29
N ARG A 47 39.79 9.89 3.17
CA ARG A 47 40.42 10.47 1.98
C ARG A 47 40.31 9.55 0.76
N SER A 48 40.62 8.27 0.91
CA SER A 48 40.54 7.28 -0.19
C SER A 48 39.11 7.09 -0.70
N LEU A 49 38.11 7.14 0.19
CA LEU A 49 36.69 7.09 -0.19
C LEU A 49 36.25 8.35 -0.95
N LEU A 50 36.73 9.52 -0.54
CA LEU A 50 36.41 10.78 -1.22
C LEU A 50 37.09 10.85 -2.59
N GLU A 51 38.32 10.35 -2.70
CA GLU A 51 39.04 10.18 -3.95
C GLU A 51 38.31 9.17 -4.85
N LEU A 52 37.90 8.00 -4.33
CA LEU A 52 37.09 7.02 -5.07
C LEU A 52 35.78 7.61 -5.62
N ARG A 53 35.08 8.42 -4.82
CA ARG A 53 33.88 9.11 -5.28
C ARG A 53 34.20 10.10 -6.41
N LYS A 54 35.30 10.85 -6.28
CA LYS A 54 35.75 11.80 -7.30
C LYS A 54 36.14 11.08 -8.59
N THR A 55 36.82 9.94 -8.48
CA THR A 55 37.22 9.11 -9.63
C THR A 55 35.98 8.56 -10.32
N ILE A 56 35.05 7.89 -9.63
CA ILE A 56 33.81 7.38 -10.27
C ILE A 56 32.96 8.50 -10.89
N SER A 57 32.98 9.71 -10.31
CA SER A 57 32.23 10.86 -10.85
C SER A 57 32.77 11.38 -12.18
N HIS A 58 34.08 11.26 -12.45
CA HIS A 58 34.71 11.69 -13.71
C HIS A 58 35.16 10.50 -14.57
N GLY A 59 35.01 9.29 -14.02
CA GLY A 59 35.36 7.97 -14.52
C GLY A 59 34.65 7.54 -15.79
N ALA A 60 35.29 6.67 -16.57
CA ALA A 60 34.61 5.92 -17.63
C ALA A 60 33.77 4.81 -16.98
N VAL A 61 32.44 4.91 -17.06
CA VAL A 61 31.53 3.90 -16.51
C VAL A 61 30.85 3.17 -17.66
N LEU A 62 31.15 1.87 -17.82
CA LEU A 62 30.56 1.00 -18.82
C LEU A 62 29.69 -0.05 -18.14
N LEU A 63 28.38 0.03 -18.33
CA LEU A 63 27.41 -0.92 -17.77
C LEU A 63 26.87 -1.83 -18.87
N ASP A 64 26.80 -3.13 -18.58
CA ASP A 64 26.34 -4.21 -19.49
C ASP A 64 27.14 -4.35 -20.78
N LEU A 65 28.48 -4.36 -20.65
CA LEU A 65 29.39 -4.57 -21.77
C LEU A 65 29.27 -6.00 -22.32
N LYS A 66 29.08 -6.13 -23.64
CA LYS A 66 28.85 -7.43 -24.34
C LYS A 66 30.10 -8.23 -24.66
N GLN A 67 31.29 -7.66 -24.43
CA GLN A 67 32.56 -8.25 -24.81
C GLN A 67 32.89 -9.45 -23.94
N LYS A 68 33.44 -10.51 -24.55
CA LYS A 68 33.76 -11.78 -23.88
C LYS A 68 35.26 -12.07 -23.81
N THR A 69 36.10 -11.17 -24.31
CA THR A 69 37.56 -11.34 -24.33
C THR A 69 38.24 -10.12 -23.73
N LEU A 70 39.36 -10.33 -23.04
CA LEU A 70 40.14 -9.23 -22.44
C LEU A 70 40.55 -8.16 -23.46
N PRO A 71 41.03 -8.50 -24.69
CA PRO A 71 41.31 -7.52 -25.74
C PRO A 71 40.09 -6.69 -26.15
N GLY A 72 38.92 -7.34 -26.28
CA GLY A 72 37.68 -6.64 -26.63
C GLY A 72 37.21 -5.70 -25.53
N ILE A 73 37.36 -6.11 -24.26
CA ILE A 73 37.04 -5.27 -23.10
C ILE A 73 38.00 -4.07 -23.03
N ALA A 74 39.31 -4.32 -23.13
CA ALA A 74 40.33 -3.28 -23.09
C ALA A 74 40.15 -2.24 -24.20
N GLN A 75 39.87 -2.67 -25.43
CA GLN A 75 39.62 -1.76 -26.54
C GLN A 75 38.42 -0.84 -26.26
N GLN A 76 37.31 -1.40 -25.77
CA GLN A 76 36.12 -0.60 -25.48
C GLN A 76 36.34 0.37 -24.31
N VAL A 77 37.08 -0.05 -23.29
CA VAL A 77 37.45 0.80 -22.15
C VAL A 77 38.28 1.99 -22.62
N VAL A 78 39.32 1.75 -23.42
CA VAL A 78 40.20 2.82 -23.93
C VAL A 78 39.43 3.78 -24.83
N GLU A 79 38.56 3.27 -25.71
CA GLU A 79 37.68 4.12 -26.53
C GLU A 79 36.81 5.03 -25.64
N GLN A 80 36.23 4.49 -24.57
CA GLN A 80 35.42 5.27 -23.65
C GLN A 80 36.25 6.27 -22.83
N MET A 81 37.49 5.93 -22.45
CA MET A 81 38.42 6.84 -21.77
C MET A 81 38.80 8.03 -22.66
N VAL A 82 38.97 7.83 -23.97
CA VAL A 82 39.18 8.94 -24.94
C VAL A 82 37.92 9.79 -25.05
N ILE A 83 36.73 9.19 -25.16
CA ILE A 83 35.45 9.92 -25.28
C ILE A 83 35.16 10.76 -24.02
N SER A 84 35.60 10.30 -22.85
CA SER A 84 35.42 11.00 -21.57
C SER A 84 36.55 11.98 -21.25
N ASP A 85 37.42 12.30 -22.22
CA ASP A 85 38.57 13.21 -22.10
C ASP A 85 39.53 12.84 -20.95
N GLN A 86 39.61 11.56 -20.57
CA GLN A 86 40.57 11.10 -19.55
C GLN A 86 41.97 10.88 -20.11
N ILE A 87 42.06 10.46 -21.37
CA ILE A 87 43.32 10.21 -22.08
C ILE A 87 43.28 10.90 -23.44
N LYS A 88 44.44 11.39 -23.90
CA LYS A 88 44.56 11.98 -25.23
C LYS A 88 44.49 10.87 -26.29
N ALA A 89 43.99 11.19 -27.49
CA ALA A 89 43.86 10.21 -28.57
C ALA A 89 45.21 9.60 -29.00
N GLU A 90 46.31 10.34 -28.82
CA GLU A 90 47.69 9.90 -29.07
C GLU A 90 48.14 8.78 -28.12
N ASP A 91 47.62 8.75 -26.90
CA ASP A 91 47.99 7.78 -25.86
C ASP A 91 47.21 6.45 -25.97
N ARG A 92 46.22 6.38 -26.87
CA ARG A 92 45.33 5.22 -27.05
C ARG A 92 46.09 3.90 -27.21
N ALA A 93 47.11 3.89 -28.07
CA ALA A 93 47.89 2.68 -28.35
C ALA A 93 48.69 2.24 -27.13
N ASN A 94 49.25 3.20 -26.39
CA ASN A 94 50.06 2.95 -25.20
C ASN A 94 49.20 2.43 -24.04
N VAL A 95 48.01 3.00 -23.81
CA VAL A 95 47.07 2.53 -22.77
C VAL A 95 46.50 1.14 -23.13
N LEU A 96 46.16 0.91 -24.39
CA LEU A 96 45.70 -0.41 -24.85
C LEU A 96 46.79 -1.47 -24.69
N GLN A 97 48.03 -1.12 -25.01
CA GLN A 97 49.18 -1.99 -24.79
C GLN A 97 49.41 -2.23 -23.30
N ALA A 98 49.29 -1.22 -22.44
CA ALA A 98 49.43 -1.39 -20.99
C ALA A 98 48.36 -2.32 -20.38
N LEU A 99 47.11 -2.22 -20.86
CA LEU A 99 46.01 -3.10 -20.44
C LEU A 99 46.17 -4.55 -20.94
N LEU A 100 46.92 -4.78 -22.02
CA LEU A 100 47.08 -6.09 -22.66
C LEU A 100 48.47 -6.72 -22.50
N LEU A 101 49.51 -5.95 -22.17
CA LEU A 101 50.92 -6.34 -22.14
C LEU A 101 51.73 -5.54 -21.08
N LYS A 102 52.10 -6.24 -19.99
CA LYS A 102 53.18 -6.04 -18.98
C LYS A 102 54.03 -4.72 -18.94
N HIS A 103 53.47 -3.51 -18.96
CA HIS A 103 54.30 -2.28 -18.85
C HIS A 103 53.66 -1.16 -18.00
N SER A 104 54.52 -0.43 -17.27
CA SER A 104 54.18 0.72 -16.42
C SER A 104 53.80 1.95 -17.25
N VAL A 105 52.81 2.71 -16.77
CA VAL A 105 52.16 3.80 -17.50
C VAL A 105 52.62 5.17 -16.97
N GLY A 106 53.85 5.58 -17.31
CA GLY A 106 54.43 6.86 -16.87
C GLY A 106 54.02 8.10 -17.69
N PHE A 107 53.30 7.94 -18.80
CA PHE A 107 52.97 9.05 -19.73
C PHE A 107 51.68 9.80 -19.37
N LEU A 108 50.85 9.27 -18.45
CA LEU A 108 49.59 9.90 -18.08
C LEU A 108 49.83 11.15 -17.22
N GLU A 109 49.29 12.30 -17.63
CA GLU A 109 49.34 13.54 -16.83
C GLU A 109 48.36 13.53 -15.64
N GLN A 110 47.29 12.71 -15.72
CA GLN A 110 46.24 12.61 -14.70
C GLN A 110 45.80 11.15 -14.49
N PRO A 111 45.30 10.79 -13.29
CA PRO A 111 44.76 9.46 -13.02
C PRO A 111 43.49 9.21 -13.84
N SER A 112 43.49 8.12 -14.61
CA SER A 112 42.38 7.63 -15.41
C SER A 112 41.77 6.40 -14.74
N MET A 113 40.43 6.28 -14.78
CA MET A 113 39.76 5.10 -14.24
C MET A 113 38.58 4.65 -15.08
N ALA A 114 38.36 3.33 -15.10
CA ALA A 114 37.18 2.72 -15.67
C ALA A 114 36.50 1.74 -14.71
N PHE A 115 35.18 1.86 -14.57
CA PHE A 115 34.32 0.87 -13.92
C PHE A 115 33.51 0.15 -15.00
N VAL A 116 33.65 -1.18 -15.06
CA VAL A 116 33.01 -2.01 -16.09
C VAL A 116 32.15 -3.08 -15.43
N ARG A 117 30.87 -3.16 -15.84
CA ARG A 117 29.99 -4.31 -15.60
C ARG A 117 29.77 -5.04 -16.91
N LEU A 118 30.14 -6.31 -16.99
CA LEU A 118 29.89 -7.16 -18.16
C LEU A 118 28.40 -7.57 -18.22
N GLN A 119 27.88 -7.94 -19.39
CA GLN A 119 26.50 -8.43 -19.56
C GLN A 119 26.33 -9.89 -19.09
N GLU A 120 27.37 -10.70 -19.21
CA GLU A 120 27.49 -12.08 -18.71
C GLU A 120 28.78 -12.17 -17.89
N ALA A 121 28.85 -13.08 -16.93
CA ALA A 121 30.11 -13.32 -16.25
C ALA A 121 31.03 -14.13 -17.17
N VAL A 122 32.27 -13.68 -17.33
CA VAL A 122 33.22 -14.20 -18.33
C VAL A 122 34.47 -14.70 -17.64
N LEU A 123 34.96 -15.88 -18.03
CA LEU A 123 36.20 -16.44 -17.51
C LEU A 123 37.39 -15.80 -18.23
N LEU A 124 38.23 -15.06 -17.49
CA LEU A 124 39.39 -14.37 -18.01
C LEU A 124 40.66 -15.15 -17.65
N GLU A 125 41.02 -16.13 -18.48
CA GLU A 125 42.13 -17.07 -18.24
C GLU A 125 43.50 -16.41 -18.09
N SER A 126 43.69 -15.19 -18.62
CA SER A 126 44.98 -14.50 -18.66
C SER A 126 45.23 -13.53 -17.49
N VAL A 127 44.32 -13.44 -16.52
CA VAL A 127 44.38 -12.43 -15.45
C VAL A 127 44.36 -13.02 -14.05
N LEU A 128 43.69 -14.17 -13.88
CA LEU A 128 43.50 -14.78 -12.58
C LEU A 128 44.42 -15.99 -12.40
N GLU A 129 44.98 -16.14 -11.20
CA GLU A 129 45.62 -17.38 -10.80
C GLU A 129 44.60 -18.53 -10.66
N VAL A 130 43.32 -18.19 -10.39
CA VAL A 130 42.21 -19.14 -10.25
C VAL A 130 41.15 -18.87 -11.32
N PRO A 131 40.68 -19.88 -12.08
CA PRO A 131 39.71 -19.69 -13.17
C PRO A 131 38.30 -19.42 -12.64
N VAL A 132 38.04 -18.19 -12.20
CA VAL A 132 36.75 -17.73 -11.68
C VAL A 132 36.08 -16.80 -12.68
N PRO A 133 34.77 -16.93 -12.94
CA PRO A 133 34.05 -16.02 -13.83
C PRO A 133 34.00 -14.60 -13.25
N VAL A 134 34.36 -13.62 -14.05
CA VAL A 134 34.42 -12.20 -13.68
C VAL A 134 33.20 -11.48 -14.23
N ARG A 135 32.54 -10.70 -13.38
CA ARG A 135 31.37 -9.89 -13.78
C ARG A 135 31.66 -8.39 -13.81
N PHE A 136 32.55 -7.91 -12.94
CA PHE A 136 32.90 -6.50 -12.85
C PHE A 136 34.42 -6.34 -12.83
N LEU A 137 34.87 -5.26 -13.45
CA LEU A 137 36.26 -4.86 -13.53
C LEU A 137 36.37 -3.40 -13.10
N PHE A 138 37.35 -3.10 -12.26
CA PHE A 138 37.71 -1.72 -11.94
C PHE A 138 39.17 -1.51 -12.32
N LEU A 139 39.40 -0.52 -13.17
CA LEU A 139 40.71 -0.21 -13.72
C LEU A 139 41.09 1.18 -13.22
N LEU A 140 42.28 1.30 -12.64
CA LEU A 140 42.83 2.56 -12.15
C LEU A 140 44.26 2.69 -12.65
N LEU A 141 44.54 3.74 -13.40
CA LEU A 141 45.83 4.00 -14.03
C LEU A 141 46.22 5.44 -13.72
N GLY A 142 47.47 5.71 -13.39
CA GLY A 142 47.89 7.10 -13.22
C GLY A 142 49.37 7.25 -12.88
N PRO A 143 49.91 8.46 -12.96
CA PRO A 143 51.31 8.72 -12.67
C PRO A 143 51.62 8.53 -11.18
N PRO A 144 52.86 8.15 -10.83
CA PRO A 144 53.33 8.10 -9.44
C PRO A 144 53.44 9.54 -8.91
N THR A 145 52.38 10.02 -8.27
CA THR A 145 52.31 11.34 -7.65
C THR A 145 52.18 11.19 -6.15
N ALA A 146 52.93 11.99 -5.37
CA ALA A 146 53.01 11.86 -3.92
C ALA A 146 51.69 12.09 -3.14
N ASN A 147 50.60 12.45 -3.83
CA ASN A 147 49.33 12.86 -3.22
C ASN A 147 48.19 11.85 -3.38
N ILE A 148 48.35 10.82 -4.22
CA ILE A 148 47.30 9.83 -4.50
C ILE A 148 47.87 8.44 -4.18
N ASP A 149 47.21 7.75 -3.26
CA ASP A 149 47.53 6.37 -2.91
C ASP A 149 46.56 5.44 -3.64
N TYR A 150 47.01 4.93 -4.79
CA TYR A 150 46.19 4.10 -5.65
C TYR A 150 45.82 2.76 -5.01
N HIS A 151 46.70 2.21 -4.18
CA HIS A 151 46.41 1.00 -3.40
C HIS A 151 45.23 1.25 -2.45
N GLN A 152 45.21 2.39 -1.75
CA GLN A 152 44.11 2.75 -0.86
C GLN A 152 42.78 2.99 -1.59
N ILE A 153 42.81 3.55 -2.81
CA ILE A 153 41.60 3.69 -3.64
C ILE A 153 41.09 2.32 -4.07
N GLY A 154 42.00 1.42 -4.48
CA GLY A 154 41.67 0.05 -4.83
C GLY A 154 41.03 -0.69 -3.66
N ARG A 155 41.68 -0.70 -2.50
CA ARG A 155 41.12 -1.27 -1.25
C ARG A 155 39.73 -0.72 -0.89
N SER A 156 39.51 0.57 -1.12
CA SER A 156 38.21 1.21 -0.85
C SER A 156 37.10 0.63 -1.70
N ILE A 157 37.28 0.53 -3.02
CA ILE A 157 36.26 -0.04 -3.91
C ILE A 157 36.12 -1.56 -3.72
N SER A 158 37.21 -2.27 -3.40
CA SER A 158 37.16 -3.69 -3.00
C SER A 158 36.26 -3.93 -1.80
N THR A 159 36.44 -3.11 -0.77
CA THR A 159 35.65 -3.19 0.47
C THR A 159 34.18 -2.87 0.20
N LEU A 160 33.91 -1.86 -0.64
CA LEU A 160 32.56 -1.54 -1.11
C LEU A 160 31.94 -2.71 -1.89
N MET A 161 32.65 -3.32 -2.84
CA MET A 161 32.13 -4.44 -3.65
C MET A 161 31.94 -5.74 -2.85
N SER A 162 32.59 -5.86 -1.69
CA SER A 162 32.40 -6.95 -0.73
C SER A 162 31.16 -6.76 0.15
N ASP A 163 30.64 -5.55 0.26
CA ASP A 163 29.39 -5.27 0.95
C ASP A 163 28.19 -5.71 0.10
N LYS A 164 27.29 -6.53 0.67
CA LYS A 164 26.14 -7.09 -0.04
C LYS A 164 25.22 -6.01 -0.61
N LEU A 165 24.99 -4.91 0.11
CA LEU A 165 24.06 -3.86 -0.31
C LEU A 165 24.63 -3.03 -1.46
N PHE A 166 25.91 -2.67 -1.36
CA PHE A 166 26.59 -1.97 -2.46
C PHE A 166 26.71 -2.87 -3.70
N HIS A 167 27.00 -4.14 -3.50
CA HIS A 167 27.07 -5.15 -4.57
C HIS A 167 25.74 -5.29 -5.32
N GLU A 168 24.62 -5.47 -4.60
CA GLU A 168 23.28 -5.50 -5.19
C GLU A 168 22.95 -4.19 -5.92
N ALA A 169 23.32 -3.05 -5.35
CA ALA A 169 23.12 -1.75 -5.98
C ALA A 169 23.93 -1.63 -7.28
N ALA A 170 25.17 -2.11 -7.32
CA ALA A 170 26.02 -2.12 -8.52
C ALA A 170 25.47 -3.06 -9.61
N TYR A 171 24.85 -4.18 -9.23
CA TYR A 171 24.13 -5.07 -10.16
C TYR A 171 22.87 -4.42 -10.76
N GLN A 172 22.21 -3.56 -10.00
CA GLN A 172 20.96 -2.90 -10.40
C GLN A 172 21.15 -1.50 -10.98
N ALA A 173 22.37 -0.96 -10.96
CA ALA A 173 22.65 0.39 -11.46
C ALA A 173 22.40 0.47 -12.98
N ASP A 174 21.66 1.49 -13.42
CA ASP A 174 21.45 1.76 -14.85
C ASP A 174 22.35 2.90 -15.34
N ASP A 175 22.79 3.78 -14.44
CA ASP A 175 23.64 4.93 -14.72
C ASP A 175 24.71 5.16 -13.62
N ARG A 176 25.74 5.95 -13.93
CA ARG A 176 26.79 6.38 -13.00
C ARG A 176 26.22 7.01 -11.73
N GLN A 177 25.10 7.75 -11.84
CA GLN A 177 24.49 8.40 -10.69
C GLN A 177 23.96 7.40 -9.64
N ASP A 178 23.54 6.20 -10.07
CA ASP A 178 23.11 5.15 -9.16
C ASP A 178 24.28 4.59 -8.36
N LEU A 179 25.44 4.38 -9.02
CA LEU A 179 26.68 3.98 -8.35
C LEU A 179 27.13 5.03 -7.33
N LEU A 180 27.13 6.32 -7.69
CA LEU A 180 27.46 7.41 -6.76
C LEU A 180 26.48 7.48 -5.57
N THR A 181 25.20 7.22 -5.82
CA THR A 181 24.18 7.15 -4.76
C THR A 181 24.41 5.95 -3.85
N ALA A 182 24.82 4.81 -4.40
CA ALA A 182 25.18 3.62 -3.62
C ALA A 182 26.41 3.88 -2.73
N ILE A 183 27.42 4.60 -3.23
CA ILE A 183 28.60 5.00 -2.43
C ILE A 183 28.16 5.91 -1.28
N ASN A 184 27.33 6.94 -1.55
CA ASN A 184 26.84 7.83 -0.51
C ASN A 184 26.05 7.07 0.56
N ARG A 185 25.20 6.12 0.14
CA ARG A 185 24.44 5.27 1.08
C ARG A 185 25.37 4.42 1.94
N PHE A 186 26.45 3.89 1.37
CA PHE A 186 27.47 3.17 2.14
C PHE A 186 28.17 4.09 3.15
N LEU A 187 28.51 5.32 2.74
CA LEU A 187 29.12 6.32 3.62
C LEU A 187 28.20 6.72 4.78
N ASP A 188 26.90 6.90 4.53
CA ASP A 188 25.90 7.17 5.57
C ASP A 188 25.83 6.05 6.62
N CYS A 189 26.15 4.81 6.20
CA CYS A 189 26.17 3.61 7.04
C CYS A 189 27.56 3.28 7.63
N SER A 190 28.56 4.13 7.40
CA SER A 190 29.95 3.94 7.84
C SER A 190 30.26 4.74 9.11
N VAL A 191 31.08 4.17 10.00
CA VAL A 191 31.47 4.84 11.26
C VAL A 191 32.77 5.60 11.04
N VAL A 192 32.74 6.92 11.13
CA VAL A 192 33.94 7.77 11.03
C VAL A 192 34.64 7.83 12.39
N LEU A 193 35.89 7.37 12.44
CA LEU A 193 36.73 7.49 13.63
C LEU A 193 37.49 8.84 13.55
N PRO A 194 37.42 9.69 14.59
CA PRO A 194 38.20 10.92 14.61
C PRO A 194 39.70 10.61 14.70
N PRO A 195 40.57 11.39 14.03
CA PRO A 195 42.01 11.24 14.15
C PRO A 195 42.44 11.74 15.54
N SER A 196 42.66 10.86 16.51
CA SER A 196 43.10 11.27 17.86
C SER A 196 43.93 10.20 18.55
N ASP A 197 45.10 10.61 19.05
CA ASP A 197 46.05 9.86 19.89
C ASP A 197 45.52 9.59 21.32
N VAL A 198 44.28 9.11 21.44
CA VAL A 198 43.60 8.99 22.75
C VAL A 198 43.37 7.52 23.10
N GLY A 199 44.11 7.08 24.13
CA GLY A 199 44.01 5.84 24.92
C GLY A 199 42.97 4.79 24.48
N GLY A 200 43.47 3.70 23.88
CA GLY A 200 42.70 2.71 23.12
C GLY A 200 41.57 1.95 23.82
N ASN A 201 41.39 1.97 25.15
CA ASN A 201 40.43 1.06 25.80
C ASN A 201 39.03 1.63 26.09
N GLU A 202 38.88 2.95 26.28
CA GLU A 202 37.56 3.56 26.53
C GLU A 202 36.84 3.91 25.22
N LEU A 203 37.59 4.40 24.23
CA LEU A 203 37.08 4.63 22.87
C LEU A 203 36.63 3.32 22.23
N LEU A 204 37.38 2.22 22.35
CA LEU A 204 36.95 0.90 21.87
C LEU A 204 35.63 0.44 22.51
N ARG A 205 35.37 0.72 23.80
CA ARG A 205 34.07 0.38 24.41
C ARG A 205 32.93 1.25 23.91
N SER A 206 33.18 2.54 23.66
CA SER A 206 32.19 3.47 23.11
C SER A 206 31.88 3.15 21.64
N VAL A 207 32.91 2.84 20.85
CA VAL A 207 32.82 2.39 19.47
C VAL A 207 32.19 1.02 19.40
N ALA A 208 32.48 0.08 20.31
CA ALA A 208 31.81 -1.22 20.34
C ALA A 208 30.31 -1.10 20.67
N ARG A 209 29.92 -0.19 21.58
CA ARG A 209 28.51 0.11 21.84
C ARG A 209 27.84 0.77 20.64
N PHE A 210 28.48 1.76 20.03
CA PHE A 210 28.00 2.44 18.84
C PHE A 210 27.94 1.52 17.60
N GLN A 211 28.94 0.64 17.44
CA GLN A 211 28.97 -0.42 16.44
C GLN A 211 27.85 -1.42 16.69
N ARG A 212 27.56 -1.83 17.93
CA ARG A 212 26.39 -2.66 18.23
C ARG A 212 25.08 -1.95 17.92
N GLU A 213 24.99 -0.65 18.15
CA GLU A 213 23.78 0.12 17.86
C GLU A 213 23.60 0.36 16.36
N MET A 214 24.69 0.59 15.62
CA MET A 214 24.73 0.63 14.16
C MET A 214 24.50 -0.75 13.54
N LEU A 215 25.04 -1.83 14.12
CA LEU A 215 24.75 -3.21 13.72
C LEU A 215 23.30 -3.56 14.02
N ARG A 216 22.72 -3.10 15.14
CA ARG A 216 21.30 -3.24 15.42
C ARG A 216 20.46 -2.46 14.43
N LYS A 217 20.88 -1.24 14.04
CA LYS A 217 20.26 -0.50 12.93
C LYS A 217 20.42 -1.21 11.59
N ARG A 218 21.57 -1.84 11.32
CA ARG A 218 21.79 -2.69 10.14
C ARG A 218 20.86 -3.89 10.19
N GLU A 219 20.73 -4.58 11.32
CA GLU A 219 19.79 -5.68 11.51
C GLU A 219 18.33 -5.20 11.40
N GLU A 220 17.98 -3.98 11.82
CA GLU A 220 16.65 -3.38 11.68
C GLU A 220 16.35 -2.95 10.22
N GLU A 221 17.31 -2.40 9.48
CA GLU A 221 17.18 -2.01 8.07
C GLU A 221 17.27 -3.22 7.11
N GLN A 222 18.10 -4.19 7.46
CA GLN A 222 18.21 -5.50 6.82
C GLN A 222 17.01 -6.38 7.21
N SER A 223 16.39 -6.18 8.37
CA SER A 223 15.07 -6.74 8.69
C SER A 223 13.97 -6.18 7.78
N ASN A 224 14.06 -4.89 7.47
CA ASN A 224 13.08 -4.23 6.61
C ASN A 224 13.22 -4.63 5.12
N SER A 225 14.44 -4.86 4.60
CA SER A 225 14.68 -5.24 3.19
C SER A 225 14.97 -6.72 2.92
N LEU A 226 15.50 -7.45 3.90
CA LEU A 226 16.10 -8.79 3.82
C LEU A 226 15.68 -9.68 5.00
N VAL A 227 14.50 -9.49 5.59
CA VAL A 227 13.79 -10.63 6.20
C VAL A 227 13.20 -11.43 5.04
N PRO A 228 13.83 -12.52 4.56
CA PRO A 228 13.01 -13.69 4.35
C PRO A 228 12.44 -13.96 5.73
N SER A 229 11.12 -13.85 5.86
CA SER A 229 10.43 -14.42 7.01
C SER A 229 11.07 -15.78 7.25
N LYS A 230 11.48 -16.10 8.48
CA LYS A 230 11.85 -17.49 8.83
C LYS A 230 10.93 -18.41 8.04
N PRO A 231 11.43 -19.46 7.35
CA PRO A 231 10.65 -20.27 6.41
C PRO A 231 9.42 -21.00 7.01
N GLY A 232 9.05 -20.68 8.25
CA GLY A 232 7.89 -21.17 8.98
C GLY A 232 6.57 -20.39 8.78
N ASP A 233 6.53 -19.07 8.60
CA ASP A 233 5.26 -18.33 8.83
C ASP A 233 4.94 -17.22 7.79
N GLU A 234 4.80 -17.59 6.52
CA GLU A 234 3.96 -16.78 5.64
C GLU A 234 2.48 -16.95 6.04
N PRO A 235 1.73 -15.85 6.31
CA PRO A 235 0.37 -15.90 6.87
C PRO A 235 -0.70 -16.55 5.97
N LEU A 236 -0.31 -17.06 4.80
CA LEU A 236 -1.23 -17.64 3.81
C LEU A 236 -0.69 -18.94 3.18
N ARG A 237 0.33 -19.60 3.78
CA ARG A 237 0.91 -20.83 3.21
C ARG A 237 -0.02 -22.01 3.51
N ARG A 238 -0.32 -22.80 2.48
CA ARG A 238 -1.26 -23.93 2.56
C ARG A 238 -0.83 -24.90 3.66
N SER A 239 -1.72 -25.19 4.61
CA SER A 239 -1.46 -26.11 5.71
C SER A 239 -1.76 -27.56 5.36
N GLY A 240 -2.63 -27.81 4.38
CA GLY A 240 -2.98 -29.15 3.90
C GLY A 240 -3.87 -29.96 4.86
N ARG A 241 -4.43 -29.31 5.89
CA ARG A 241 -5.35 -29.91 6.88
C ARG A 241 -6.66 -29.14 6.87
N LEU A 242 -7.80 -29.83 7.08
CA LEU A 242 -9.08 -29.15 7.26
C LEU A 242 -9.00 -28.18 8.43
N PHE A 243 -9.43 -26.93 8.22
CA PHE A 243 -9.30 -25.81 9.18
C PHE A 243 -7.86 -25.46 9.60
N GLY A 244 -6.84 -25.92 8.88
CA GLY A 244 -5.43 -25.67 9.22
C GLY A 244 -5.09 -24.18 9.28
N GLY A 245 -5.58 -23.38 8.33
CA GLY A 245 -5.40 -21.92 8.33
C GLY A 245 -6.04 -21.22 9.52
N LEU A 246 -7.28 -21.63 9.89
CA LEU A 246 -7.98 -21.07 11.04
C LEU A 246 -7.25 -21.35 12.36
N ILE A 247 -6.78 -22.59 12.54
CA ILE A 247 -6.05 -22.98 13.76
C ILE A 247 -4.76 -22.15 13.88
N LYS A 248 -4.01 -21.97 12.78
CA LYS A 248 -2.81 -21.12 12.77
C LYS A 248 -3.11 -19.68 13.18
N ASP A 249 -4.18 -19.09 12.64
CA ASP A 249 -4.60 -17.73 12.99
C ASP A 249 -4.89 -17.59 14.49
N VAL A 250 -5.63 -18.55 15.06
CA VAL A 250 -5.98 -18.57 16.50
C VAL A 250 -4.74 -18.76 17.36
N THR A 251 -3.89 -19.76 17.06
CA THR A 251 -2.67 -20.06 17.83
C THR A 251 -1.70 -18.89 17.83
N ARG A 252 -1.63 -18.11 16.74
CA ARG A 252 -0.76 -16.93 16.65
C ARG A 252 -1.30 -15.73 17.43
N ARG A 253 -2.60 -15.43 17.33
CA ARG A 253 -3.16 -14.17 17.87
C ARG A 253 -3.58 -14.24 19.33
N TYR A 254 -4.22 -15.32 19.78
CA TYR A 254 -4.78 -15.37 21.14
C TYR A 254 -3.76 -15.26 22.28
N PRO A 255 -2.51 -15.75 22.17
CA PRO A 255 -1.49 -15.54 23.21
C PRO A 255 -1.20 -14.05 23.48
N GLN A 256 -1.42 -13.19 22.49
CA GLN A 256 -1.13 -11.76 22.57
C GLN A 256 -2.32 -10.93 23.07
N TYR A 257 -3.45 -11.56 23.41
CA TYR A 257 -4.69 -10.88 23.79
C TYR A 257 -4.53 -9.94 25.00
N LEU A 258 -3.79 -10.38 26.04
CA LEU A 258 -3.53 -9.54 27.22
C LEU A 258 -2.65 -8.32 26.89
N SER A 259 -1.75 -8.45 25.91
CA SER A 259 -0.95 -7.31 25.45
C SER A 259 -1.82 -6.26 24.75
N ASP A 260 -2.85 -6.67 24.01
CA ASP A 260 -3.79 -5.76 23.32
C ASP A 260 -4.58 -4.89 24.30
N ILE A 261 -4.89 -5.39 25.51
CA ILE A 261 -5.55 -4.61 26.55
C ILE A 261 -4.56 -3.64 27.21
N ARG A 262 -3.32 -4.08 27.45
CA ARG A 262 -2.28 -3.23 28.06
C ARG A 262 -1.89 -2.07 27.14
N ASP A 263 -1.77 -2.32 25.84
CA ASP A 263 -1.41 -1.30 24.84
C ASP A 263 -2.51 -0.26 24.61
N ALA A 264 -3.76 -0.57 24.99
CA ALA A 264 -4.88 0.36 24.89
C ALA A 264 -4.83 1.52 25.89
N LEU A 265 -4.06 1.43 26.98
CA LEU A 265 -3.99 2.44 28.04
C LEU A 265 -3.20 3.71 27.64
N ASN A 266 -2.77 3.83 26.39
CA ASN A 266 -2.09 5.01 25.88
C ASN A 266 -3.10 6.16 25.62
N PRO A 267 -2.81 7.43 26.01
CA PRO A 267 -3.68 8.57 25.73
C PRO A 267 -4.02 8.77 24.24
N GLN A 268 -3.16 8.34 23.32
CA GLN A 268 -3.44 8.36 21.87
C GLN A 268 -4.68 7.51 21.51
N CYS A 269 -4.89 6.39 22.21
CA CYS A 269 -6.05 5.52 22.01
C CYS A 269 -7.36 6.24 22.36
N MET A 270 -7.35 7.13 23.36
CA MET A 270 -8.54 7.89 23.73
C MET A 270 -8.96 8.86 22.62
N ALA A 271 -8.00 9.59 22.05
CA ALA A 271 -8.26 10.47 20.91
C ALA A 271 -8.76 9.68 19.69
N ALA A 272 -8.20 8.49 19.45
CA ALA A 272 -8.61 7.61 18.36
C ALA A 272 -10.06 7.12 18.54
N ILE A 273 -10.51 6.78 19.75
CA ILE A 273 -11.90 6.34 20.01
C ILE A 273 -12.90 7.42 19.60
N VAL A 274 -12.68 8.66 20.05
CA VAL A 274 -13.62 9.75 19.74
C VAL A 274 -13.65 10.02 18.24
N PHE A 275 -12.48 10.07 17.59
CA PHE A 275 -12.38 10.28 16.15
C PHE A 275 -13.08 9.18 15.34
N ILE A 276 -12.80 7.90 15.67
CA ILE A 276 -13.33 6.76 14.93
C ILE A 276 -14.81 6.50 15.23
N TYR A 277 -15.31 6.86 16.41
CA TYR A 277 -16.74 6.88 16.70
C TYR A 277 -17.52 7.69 15.67
N PHE A 278 -17.12 8.95 15.45
CA PHE A 278 -17.80 9.79 14.45
C PHE A 278 -17.57 9.30 13.02
N ALA A 279 -16.38 8.78 12.71
CA ALA A 279 -16.07 8.19 11.40
C ALA A 279 -16.87 6.90 11.12
N ALA A 280 -17.31 6.18 12.16
CA ALA A 280 -18.15 4.99 12.04
C ALA A 280 -19.64 5.32 12.00
N LEU A 281 -20.09 6.26 12.84
CA LEU A 281 -21.49 6.66 12.98
C LEU A 281 -22.00 7.38 11.71
N SER A 282 -21.22 8.29 11.13
CA SER A 282 -21.68 9.08 9.98
C SER A 282 -22.05 8.22 8.76
N PRO A 283 -21.22 7.25 8.31
CA PRO A 283 -21.62 6.31 7.26
C PRO A 283 -22.78 5.40 7.66
N ALA A 284 -22.87 4.98 8.94
CA ALA A 284 -23.97 4.13 9.40
C ALA A 284 -25.32 4.85 9.31
N ILE A 285 -25.37 6.13 9.70
CA ILE A 285 -26.57 6.95 9.52
C ILE A 285 -26.90 7.11 8.04
N THR A 286 -25.89 7.43 7.23
CA THR A 286 -26.13 7.79 5.83
C THR A 286 -26.56 6.58 5.00
N PHE A 287 -25.86 5.45 5.12
CA PHE A 287 -26.28 4.21 4.46
C PHE A 287 -27.60 3.68 5.00
N GLY A 288 -27.89 3.87 6.28
CA GLY A 288 -29.14 3.47 6.88
C GLY A 288 -30.32 4.27 6.32
N GLY A 289 -30.12 5.57 6.09
CA GLY A 289 -31.12 6.44 5.43
C GLY A 289 -31.38 6.02 3.99
N LEU A 290 -30.31 5.75 3.22
CA LEU A 290 -30.44 5.24 1.84
C LEU A 290 -31.11 3.86 1.79
N LEU A 291 -30.75 2.95 2.69
CA LEU A 291 -31.34 1.62 2.76
C LEU A 291 -32.84 1.69 3.12
N GLY A 292 -33.21 2.63 4.00
CA GLY A 292 -34.61 2.91 4.34
C GLY A 292 -35.41 3.41 3.14
N GLU A 293 -34.85 4.33 2.34
CA GLU A 293 -35.50 4.84 1.12
C GLU A 293 -35.69 3.72 0.08
N LYS A 294 -34.68 2.86 -0.10
CA LYS A 294 -34.68 1.80 -1.12
C LYS A 294 -35.52 0.58 -0.76
N THR A 295 -35.68 0.29 0.54
CA THR A 295 -36.46 -0.87 1.04
C THR A 295 -37.84 -0.49 1.57
N GLU A 296 -38.34 0.71 1.24
CA GLU A 296 -39.63 1.24 1.69
C GLU A 296 -39.81 1.19 3.23
N GLY A 297 -38.71 1.44 3.95
CA GLY A 297 -38.66 1.50 5.42
C GLY A 297 -38.49 0.15 6.12
N LEU A 298 -38.37 -0.98 5.41
CA LEU A 298 -38.19 -2.30 6.04
C LEU A 298 -36.85 -2.43 6.78
N ILE A 299 -35.78 -1.89 6.21
CA ILE A 299 -34.46 -1.79 6.85
C ILE A 299 -33.99 -0.35 6.74
N GLY A 300 -33.76 0.31 7.87
CA GLY A 300 -33.35 1.70 7.90
C GLY A 300 -32.14 1.95 8.82
N VAL A 301 -32.15 3.13 9.44
CA VAL A 301 -31.03 3.64 10.24
C VAL A 301 -30.87 2.87 11.54
N SER A 302 -31.96 2.54 12.22
CA SER A 302 -31.88 1.88 13.54
C SER A 302 -31.31 0.47 13.41
N GLU A 303 -31.76 -0.31 12.41
CA GLU A 303 -31.22 -1.63 12.12
C GLU A 303 -29.73 -1.56 11.81
N LEU A 304 -29.31 -0.60 11.00
CA LEU A 304 -27.90 -0.51 10.63
C LEU A 304 -27.00 -0.09 11.80
N ILE A 305 -27.46 0.81 12.67
CA ILE A 305 -26.73 1.18 13.89
C ILE A 305 -26.58 -0.04 14.81
N VAL A 306 -27.67 -0.78 15.05
CA VAL A 306 -27.67 -1.98 15.90
C VAL A 306 -26.79 -3.07 15.30
N ALA A 307 -26.89 -3.31 13.99
CA ALA A 307 -26.02 -4.25 13.28
C ALA A 307 -24.55 -3.85 13.44
N THR A 308 -24.20 -2.58 13.23
CA THR A 308 -22.82 -2.09 13.31
C THR A 308 -22.27 -2.24 14.72
N ALA A 309 -23.06 -1.93 15.75
CA ALA A 309 -22.68 -2.11 17.14
C ALA A 309 -22.46 -3.59 17.48
N MET A 310 -23.41 -4.46 17.14
CA MET A 310 -23.32 -5.90 17.44
C MET A 310 -22.13 -6.56 16.75
N HIS A 311 -21.96 -6.34 15.43
CA HIS A 311 -20.82 -6.91 14.70
C HIS A 311 -19.50 -6.34 15.20
N GLY A 312 -19.43 -5.04 15.46
CA GLY A 312 -18.23 -4.39 15.97
C GLY A 312 -17.79 -4.91 17.33
N ILE A 313 -18.74 -5.14 18.25
CA ILE A 313 -18.45 -5.72 19.58
C ILE A 313 -17.92 -7.14 19.43
N VAL A 314 -18.66 -8.01 18.73
CA VAL A 314 -18.28 -9.43 18.56
C VAL A 314 -16.93 -9.54 17.86
N PHE A 315 -16.70 -8.77 16.81
CA PHE A 315 -15.45 -8.79 16.07
C PHE A 315 -14.27 -8.19 16.86
N SER A 316 -14.47 -7.13 17.65
CA SER A 316 -13.37 -6.58 18.46
C SER A 316 -12.88 -7.57 19.53
N VAL A 317 -13.80 -8.39 20.06
CA VAL A 317 -13.48 -9.43 21.05
C VAL A 317 -12.86 -10.66 20.39
N LEU A 318 -13.42 -11.16 19.29
CA LEU A 318 -13.01 -12.46 18.72
C LEU A 318 -12.06 -12.37 17.51
N GLY A 319 -12.00 -11.22 16.83
CA GLY A 319 -11.26 -11.04 15.59
C GLY A 319 -9.76 -11.24 15.76
N ALA A 320 -9.10 -11.69 14.68
CA ALA A 320 -7.66 -11.79 14.60
C ALA A 320 -7.00 -10.43 14.34
N GLN A 321 -7.63 -9.56 13.53
CA GLN A 321 -7.17 -8.18 13.32
C GLN A 321 -8.17 -7.15 13.88
N PRO A 322 -8.07 -6.76 15.16
CA PRO A 322 -9.02 -5.85 15.80
C PRO A 322 -8.92 -4.40 15.32
N LEU A 323 -7.92 -4.06 14.50
CA LEU A 323 -7.85 -2.76 13.83
C LEU A 323 -8.90 -2.60 12.72
N LEU A 324 -9.49 -3.69 12.24
CA LEU A 324 -10.58 -3.64 11.25
C LEU A 324 -11.86 -3.10 11.90
N VAL A 325 -12.45 -2.10 11.24
CA VAL A 325 -13.73 -1.52 11.63
C VAL A 325 -14.79 -2.05 10.67
N ILE A 326 -15.72 -2.85 11.20
CA ILE A 326 -16.83 -3.40 10.43
C ILE A 326 -17.88 -2.31 10.17
N GLY A 327 -18.47 -2.34 8.98
CA GLY A 327 -19.74 -1.67 8.75
C GLY A 327 -20.26 -1.87 7.33
N PHE A 328 -21.35 -1.18 7.01
CA PHE A 328 -22.00 -1.33 5.71
C PHE A 328 -21.21 -0.65 4.60
N SER A 329 -21.34 -1.17 3.38
CA SER A 329 -20.63 -0.73 2.19
C SER A 329 -21.58 -0.49 1.02
N GLY A 330 -21.13 0.29 0.03
CA GLY A 330 -21.90 0.59 -1.17
C GLY A 330 -22.29 -0.66 -1.99
N PRO A 331 -21.40 -1.64 -2.23
CA PRO A 331 -21.77 -2.85 -2.95
C PRO A 331 -22.86 -3.67 -2.24
N LEU A 332 -22.86 -3.70 -0.92
CA LEU A 332 -23.94 -4.33 -0.15
C LEU A 332 -25.27 -3.57 -0.35
N LEU A 333 -25.26 -2.23 -0.37
CA LEU A 333 -26.45 -1.43 -0.67
C LEU A 333 -27.07 -1.78 -2.03
N VAL A 334 -26.23 -1.88 -3.08
CA VAL A 334 -26.69 -2.23 -4.45
C VAL A 334 -27.29 -3.63 -4.49
N PHE A 335 -26.69 -4.58 -3.78
CA PHE A 335 -27.25 -5.93 -3.66
C PHE A 335 -28.63 -5.91 -2.98
N GLU A 336 -28.78 -5.19 -1.87
CA GLU A 336 -30.06 -5.09 -1.14
C GLU A 336 -31.17 -4.50 -2.00
N GLU A 337 -30.88 -3.43 -2.74
CA GLU A 337 -31.83 -2.81 -3.66
C GLU A 337 -32.29 -3.78 -4.76
N ALA A 338 -31.34 -4.48 -5.38
CA ALA A 338 -31.65 -5.46 -6.42
C ALA A 338 -32.45 -6.64 -5.88
N PHE A 339 -32.07 -7.17 -4.71
CA PHE A 339 -32.78 -8.29 -4.08
C PHE A 339 -34.19 -7.88 -3.64
N TYR A 340 -34.36 -6.69 -3.08
CA TYR A 340 -35.68 -6.15 -2.74
C TYR A 340 -36.58 -5.99 -3.97
N THR A 341 -36.06 -5.41 -5.05
CA THR A 341 -36.79 -5.25 -6.31
C THR A 341 -37.19 -6.60 -6.92
N PHE A 342 -36.28 -7.59 -6.87
CA PHE A 342 -36.56 -8.96 -7.30
C PHE A 342 -37.67 -9.62 -6.46
N CYS A 343 -37.60 -9.50 -5.14
CA CYS A 343 -38.62 -10.05 -4.24
C CYS A 343 -39.99 -9.40 -4.49
N LYS A 344 -40.03 -8.08 -4.67
CA LYS A 344 -41.26 -7.33 -4.97
C LYS A 344 -41.86 -7.74 -6.31
N ALA A 345 -41.04 -7.91 -7.36
CA ALA A 345 -41.50 -8.32 -8.68
C ALA A 345 -42.07 -9.75 -8.71
N ASN A 346 -41.53 -10.65 -7.88
CA ASN A 346 -41.97 -12.05 -7.80
C ASN A 346 -43.00 -12.31 -6.69
N GLY A 347 -43.42 -11.29 -5.94
CA GLY A 347 -44.36 -11.45 -4.82
C GLY A 347 -43.82 -12.29 -3.66
N VAL A 348 -42.50 -12.33 -3.47
CA VAL A 348 -41.83 -13.11 -2.41
C VAL A 348 -41.49 -12.19 -1.23
N GLU A 349 -41.67 -12.67 -0.01
CA GLU A 349 -41.29 -11.93 1.19
C GLU A 349 -39.76 -11.70 1.25
N TYR A 350 -39.34 -10.44 1.14
CA TYR A 350 -37.93 -10.03 1.11
C TYR A 350 -37.15 -10.45 2.37
N LEU A 351 -37.74 -10.25 3.55
CA LEU A 351 -37.09 -10.50 4.84
C LEU A 351 -36.83 -11.99 5.08
N THR A 352 -37.79 -12.85 4.78
CA THR A 352 -37.60 -14.31 4.87
C THR A 352 -36.60 -14.81 3.84
N GLY A 353 -36.63 -14.28 2.61
CA GLY A 353 -35.60 -14.56 1.61
C GLY A 353 -34.18 -14.20 2.10
N ARG A 354 -34.04 -13.07 2.82
CA ARG A 354 -32.80 -12.63 3.45
C ARG A 354 -32.29 -13.63 4.51
N VAL A 355 -33.20 -14.18 5.32
CA VAL A 355 -32.85 -15.20 6.32
C VAL A 355 -32.24 -16.45 5.67
N TRP A 356 -32.84 -16.93 4.58
CA TRP A 356 -32.31 -18.07 3.83
C TRP A 356 -30.95 -17.79 3.20
N ILE A 357 -30.76 -16.58 2.65
CA ILE A 357 -29.43 -16.12 2.21
C ILE A 357 -28.43 -16.19 3.38
N GLY A 358 -28.83 -15.75 4.58
CA GLY A 358 -28.02 -15.82 5.79
C GLY A 358 -27.58 -17.25 6.17
N PHE A 359 -28.49 -18.23 6.10
CA PHE A 359 -28.15 -19.64 6.33
C PHE A 359 -27.12 -20.16 5.32
N TRP A 360 -27.32 -19.86 4.03
CA TRP A 360 -26.36 -20.25 3.00
C TRP A 360 -25.01 -19.55 3.16
N LEU A 361 -24.98 -18.28 3.57
CA LEU A 361 -23.74 -17.56 3.88
C LEU A 361 -22.91 -18.26 4.96
N VAL A 362 -23.55 -18.70 6.04
CA VAL A 362 -22.88 -19.46 7.12
C VAL A 362 -22.30 -20.77 6.59
N LEU A 363 -23.06 -21.51 5.76
CA LEU A 363 -22.56 -22.75 5.17
C LEU A 363 -21.37 -22.51 4.22
N ILE A 364 -21.48 -21.51 3.34
CA ILE A 364 -20.43 -21.17 2.36
C ILE A 364 -19.14 -20.75 3.06
N VAL A 365 -19.22 -19.94 4.12
CA VAL A 365 -18.01 -19.52 4.85
C VAL A 365 -17.35 -20.67 5.60
N LEU A 366 -18.13 -21.57 6.20
CA LEU A 366 -17.60 -22.76 6.87
C LEU A 366 -16.82 -23.64 5.89
N LEU A 367 -17.38 -23.89 4.70
CA LEU A 367 -16.69 -24.63 3.65
C LEU A 367 -15.43 -23.89 3.17
N THR A 368 -15.54 -22.59 2.90
CA THR A 368 -14.40 -21.79 2.40
C THR A 368 -13.25 -21.75 3.42
N VAL A 369 -13.56 -21.60 4.71
CA VAL A 369 -12.55 -21.60 5.78
C VAL A 369 -11.96 -23.00 5.97
N ALA A 370 -12.78 -24.06 5.89
CA ALA A 370 -12.31 -25.45 5.99
C ALA A 370 -11.30 -25.81 4.90
N PHE A 371 -11.51 -25.33 3.67
CA PHE A 371 -10.63 -25.57 2.51
C PHE A 371 -9.53 -24.52 2.31
N GLU A 372 -9.27 -23.67 3.31
CA GLU A 372 -8.25 -22.62 3.26
C GLU A 372 -8.46 -21.61 2.09
N GLY A 373 -9.71 -21.24 1.80
CA GLY A 373 -10.05 -20.35 0.67
C GLY A 373 -9.43 -18.95 0.72
N SER A 374 -9.01 -18.45 1.89
CA SER A 374 -8.29 -17.17 2.00
C SER A 374 -6.92 -17.18 1.29
N ILE A 375 -6.41 -18.32 0.82
CA ILE A 375 -5.24 -18.38 -0.07
C ILE A 375 -5.49 -17.60 -1.37
N LEU A 376 -6.74 -17.54 -1.86
CA LEU A 376 -7.11 -16.82 -3.08
C LEU A 376 -6.72 -15.33 -3.01
N VAL A 377 -6.62 -14.79 -1.80
CA VAL A 377 -6.26 -13.40 -1.50
C VAL A 377 -4.81 -13.10 -1.94
N ARG A 378 -3.92 -14.10 -2.01
CA ARG A 378 -2.55 -13.93 -2.55
C ARG A 378 -2.53 -13.46 -4.00
N PHE A 379 -3.56 -13.81 -4.78
CA PHE A 379 -3.66 -13.39 -6.17
C PHE A 379 -4.17 -11.96 -6.32
N VAL A 380 -4.75 -11.38 -5.25
CA VAL A 380 -5.23 -9.99 -5.24
C VAL A 380 -4.05 -9.04 -5.11
N SER A 381 -3.64 -8.50 -6.26
CA SER A 381 -2.51 -7.60 -6.39
C SER A 381 -2.87 -6.13 -6.14
N ARG A 382 -1.86 -5.28 -5.96
CA ARG A 382 -2.02 -3.83 -5.90
C ARG A 382 -2.79 -3.26 -7.10
N PHE A 383 -2.61 -3.85 -8.29
CA PHE A 383 -3.36 -3.47 -9.50
C PHE A 383 -4.88 -3.59 -9.30
N THR A 384 -5.35 -4.72 -8.77
CA THR A 384 -6.77 -4.96 -8.51
C THR A 384 -7.28 -4.09 -7.36
N GLN A 385 -6.48 -3.94 -6.29
CA GLN A 385 -6.84 -3.10 -5.13
C GLN A 385 -7.06 -1.63 -5.51
N GLU A 386 -6.22 -1.09 -6.39
CA GLU A 386 -6.31 0.31 -6.84
C GLU A 386 -7.51 0.54 -7.75
N ILE A 387 -7.79 -0.39 -8.69
CA ILE A 387 -9.00 -0.33 -9.53
C ILE A 387 -10.26 -0.35 -8.66
N PHE A 388 -10.31 -1.27 -7.68
CA PHE A 388 -11.44 -1.38 -6.77
C PHE A 388 -11.64 -0.10 -5.94
N SER A 389 -10.57 0.40 -5.30
CA SER A 389 -10.64 1.59 -4.45
C SER A 389 -11.02 2.84 -5.25
N PHE A 390 -10.52 2.99 -6.48
CA PHE A 390 -10.88 4.09 -7.36
C PHE A 390 -12.34 4.00 -7.82
N LEU A 391 -12.83 2.80 -8.16
CA LEU A 391 -14.21 2.59 -8.56
C LEU A 391 -15.19 2.95 -7.45
N ILE A 392 -14.96 2.48 -6.21
CA ILE A 392 -15.81 2.81 -5.06
C ILE A 392 -15.85 4.34 -4.83
N SER A 393 -14.70 5.00 -4.96
CA SER A 393 -14.61 6.46 -4.85
C SER A 393 -15.45 7.16 -5.94
N LEU A 394 -15.38 6.68 -7.18
CA LEU A 394 -16.16 7.21 -8.31
C LEU A 394 -17.67 6.99 -8.13
N ILE A 395 -18.07 5.81 -7.64
CA ILE A 395 -19.47 5.50 -7.31
C ILE A 395 -20.02 6.47 -6.27
N PHE A 396 -19.28 6.73 -5.19
CA PHE A 396 -19.73 7.68 -4.16
C PHE A 396 -19.90 9.11 -4.69
N ILE A 397 -18.95 9.58 -5.52
CA ILE A 397 -19.06 10.90 -6.14
C ILE A 397 -20.31 10.95 -7.04
N TYR A 398 -20.49 9.95 -7.90
CA TYR A 398 -21.63 9.88 -8.82
C TYR A 398 -22.98 9.80 -8.10
N GLU A 399 -23.14 8.88 -7.15
CA GLU A 399 -24.40 8.68 -6.40
C GLU A 399 -24.81 9.95 -5.66
N THR A 400 -23.84 10.69 -5.12
CA THR A 400 -24.10 11.96 -4.44
C THR A 400 -24.75 12.98 -5.38
N PHE A 401 -24.19 13.17 -6.57
CA PHE A 401 -24.77 14.08 -7.56
C PHE A 401 -26.09 13.55 -8.14
N ALA A 402 -26.22 12.23 -8.35
CA ALA A 402 -27.46 11.63 -8.83
C ALA A 402 -28.62 11.85 -7.84
N LYS A 403 -28.36 11.71 -6.54
CA LYS A 403 -29.34 11.99 -5.48
C LYS A 403 -29.70 13.48 -5.38
N LEU A 404 -28.72 14.36 -5.52
CA LEU A 404 -28.99 15.80 -5.61
C LEU A 404 -29.89 16.12 -6.81
N VAL A 405 -29.59 15.56 -7.99
CA VAL A 405 -30.42 15.75 -9.20
C VAL A 405 -31.83 15.21 -8.98
N LYS A 406 -31.99 14.09 -8.28
CA LYS A 406 -33.31 13.57 -7.89
C LYS A 406 -34.08 14.56 -7.01
N ILE A 407 -33.45 15.21 -6.04
CA ILE A 407 -34.08 16.27 -5.23
C ILE A 407 -34.52 17.44 -6.12
N PHE A 408 -33.70 17.85 -7.10
CA PHE A 408 -34.06 18.89 -8.07
C PHE A 408 -35.23 18.49 -8.98
N GLN A 409 -35.42 17.18 -9.22
CA GLN A 409 -36.58 16.67 -9.96
C GLN A 409 -37.85 16.62 -9.10
N GLU A 410 -37.72 16.24 -7.82
CA GLU A 410 -38.82 16.22 -6.84
C GLU A 410 -39.30 17.64 -6.45
N HIS A 411 -38.37 18.60 -6.43
CA HIS A 411 -38.60 20.00 -6.08
C HIS A 411 -38.06 20.93 -7.18
N PRO A 412 -38.73 21.01 -8.35
CA PRO A 412 -38.23 21.81 -9.48
C PRO A 412 -38.26 23.31 -9.18
N LEU A 413 -37.28 24.03 -9.71
CA LEU A 413 -37.23 25.50 -9.62
C LEU A 413 -38.27 26.11 -10.56
N GLN A 414 -39.41 26.51 -10.00
CA GLN A 414 -40.45 27.22 -10.72
C GLN A 414 -40.46 28.70 -10.34
N ASN A 415 -40.48 29.59 -11.35
CA ASN A 415 -40.64 31.02 -11.12
C ASN A 415 -42.10 31.31 -10.74
N CYS A 416 -42.37 31.44 -9.44
CA CYS A 416 -43.64 32.00 -8.97
C CYS A 416 -43.62 33.52 -9.19
N PHE A 417 -44.09 33.99 -10.34
CA PHE A 417 -44.27 35.42 -10.57
C PHE A 417 -45.42 35.94 -9.70
N HIS A 418 -45.12 36.88 -8.80
CA HIS A 418 -46.15 37.68 -8.13
C HIS A 418 -46.77 38.65 -9.15
N GLY A 419 -47.82 38.19 -9.83
CA GLY A 419 -48.69 39.07 -10.60
C GLY A 419 -49.47 39.98 -9.65
N ASN A 420 -49.33 41.29 -9.81
CA ASN A 420 -49.87 42.32 -8.92
C ASN A 420 -51.39 42.54 -9.07
N ASN A 421 -52.18 41.46 -9.18
CA ASN A 421 -53.63 41.54 -9.38
C ASN A 421 -54.36 40.95 -8.16
N THR A 422 -55.05 41.84 -7.46
CA THR A 422 -55.75 41.67 -6.18
C THR A 422 -56.99 40.76 -6.18
N VAL A 423 -57.17 39.87 -7.17
CA VAL A 423 -58.35 38.98 -7.19
C VAL A 423 -58.01 37.61 -7.79
N SER A 424 -57.33 36.77 -7.00
CA SER A 424 -57.37 35.29 -7.04
C SER A 424 -56.31 34.75 -6.08
N PRO A 425 -56.61 33.77 -5.21
CA PRO A 425 -55.57 33.12 -4.43
C PRO A 425 -54.61 32.40 -5.39
N SER A 426 -53.32 32.55 -5.12
CA SER A 426 -52.17 31.95 -5.81
C SER A 426 -52.47 30.56 -6.41
N MET A 427 -52.65 30.49 -7.73
CA MET A 427 -52.60 29.21 -8.45
C MET A 427 -51.14 28.85 -8.72
N CYS A 428 -50.39 28.58 -7.66
CA CYS A 428 -49.39 27.51 -7.73
C CYS A 428 -50.22 26.24 -7.57
N ASN A 429 -50.53 25.55 -8.67
CA ASN A 429 -51.21 24.26 -8.62
C ASN A 429 -50.33 23.30 -7.82
N TYR A 430 -50.57 23.21 -6.50
CA TYR A 430 -50.25 22.02 -5.75
C TYR A 430 -51.12 20.92 -6.35
N THR A 431 -50.60 20.18 -7.33
CA THR A 431 -51.18 18.90 -7.71
C THR A 431 -51.03 17.95 -6.54
N THR A 432 -51.98 18.01 -5.61
CA THR A 432 -52.40 16.85 -4.81
C THR A 432 -53.09 15.89 -5.75
N ALA A 433 -52.30 15.10 -6.51
CA ALA A 433 -52.84 14.01 -7.30
C ALA A 433 -51.93 12.78 -7.18
N ALA A 434 -52.41 11.88 -6.33
CA ALA A 434 -52.20 10.43 -6.31
C ALA A 434 -50.84 9.88 -5.83
N GLY A 435 -50.82 9.40 -4.57
CA GLY A 435 -50.20 8.11 -4.27
C GLY A 435 -49.14 8.01 -3.15
N ASP A 436 -49.28 8.70 -2.00
CA ASP A 436 -48.83 8.22 -0.68
C ASP A 436 -49.04 9.34 0.39
N PRO A 437 -49.60 9.07 1.59
CA PRO A 437 -49.84 10.07 2.63
C PRO A 437 -48.56 10.53 3.39
N GLY A 438 -47.42 10.63 2.71
CA GLY A 438 -46.14 10.99 3.34
C GLY A 438 -45.05 11.57 2.43
N LYS A 439 -45.28 11.74 1.12
CA LYS A 439 -44.31 12.34 0.20
C LYS A 439 -44.69 13.78 -0.13
N VAL A 440 -43.95 14.72 0.46
CA VAL A 440 -44.03 16.16 0.17
C VAL A 440 -43.31 16.42 -1.16
N LEU A 441 -44.00 16.96 -2.16
CA LEU A 441 -43.50 17.21 -3.52
C LEU A 441 -43.73 18.66 -3.93
N GLY A 442 -42.80 19.24 -4.68
CA GLY A 442 -42.99 20.56 -5.31
C GLY A 442 -42.86 21.78 -4.39
N GLU A 443 -42.21 21.66 -3.23
CA GLU A 443 -41.92 22.82 -2.38
C GLU A 443 -40.88 23.79 -2.99
N PRO A 444 -41.11 25.12 -2.90
CA PRO A 444 -40.19 26.12 -3.42
C PRO A 444 -38.90 26.19 -2.58
N ASN A 445 -37.79 26.54 -3.22
CA ASN A 445 -36.46 26.78 -2.61
C ASN A 445 -35.77 25.58 -1.92
N THR A 446 -36.46 24.46 -1.65
CA THR A 446 -35.89 23.24 -1.06
C THR A 446 -34.67 22.71 -1.82
N ALA A 447 -34.73 22.68 -3.16
CA ALA A 447 -33.64 22.18 -3.99
C ALA A 447 -32.35 23.04 -3.88
N LEU A 448 -32.50 24.36 -3.85
CA LEU A 448 -31.38 25.30 -3.69
C LEU A 448 -30.77 25.19 -2.30
N LEU A 449 -31.60 25.15 -1.26
CA LEU A 449 -31.13 24.99 0.11
C LEU A 449 -30.38 23.66 0.28
N SER A 450 -30.90 22.57 -0.29
CA SER A 450 -30.23 21.26 -0.27
C SER A 450 -28.88 21.29 -0.97
N PHE A 451 -28.75 22.01 -2.10
CA PHE A 451 -27.46 22.20 -2.77
C PHE A 451 -26.47 22.98 -1.90
N VAL A 452 -26.91 24.07 -1.25
CA VAL A 452 -26.08 24.89 -0.36
C VAL A 452 -25.59 24.08 0.84
N LEU A 453 -26.48 23.31 1.48
CA LEU A 453 -26.12 22.44 2.60
C LEU A 453 -25.09 21.39 2.17
N MET A 454 -25.32 20.71 1.04
CA MET A 454 -24.40 19.69 0.51
C MET A 454 -23.00 20.25 0.24
N VAL A 455 -22.93 21.33 -0.55
CA VAL A 455 -21.67 21.94 -0.95
C VAL A 455 -20.96 22.60 0.24
N GLY A 456 -21.73 23.23 1.14
CA GLY A 456 -21.25 23.82 2.38
C GLY A 456 -20.59 22.79 3.29
N THR A 457 -21.24 21.65 3.54
CA THR A 457 -20.65 20.57 4.35
C THR A 457 -19.36 20.04 3.71
N TYR A 458 -19.34 19.82 2.39
CA TYR A 458 -18.15 19.36 1.68
C TYR A 458 -16.96 20.32 1.85
N PHE A 459 -17.17 21.62 1.58
CA PHE A 459 -16.09 22.60 1.67
C PHE A 459 -15.56 22.76 3.09
N ILE A 460 -16.44 22.86 4.09
CA ILE A 460 -16.00 22.96 5.49
C ILE A 460 -15.17 21.74 5.87
N ALA A 461 -15.64 20.52 5.58
CA ALA A 461 -14.90 19.30 5.88
C ALA A 461 -13.54 19.25 5.15
N PHE A 462 -13.50 19.60 3.87
CA PHE A 462 -12.29 19.61 3.05
C PHE A 462 -11.25 20.63 3.55
N TYR A 463 -11.67 21.86 3.86
CA TYR A 463 -10.77 22.89 4.36
C TYR A 463 -10.29 22.62 5.78
N LEU A 464 -11.14 22.11 6.68
CA LEU A 464 -10.71 21.68 8.01
C LEU A 464 -9.68 20.54 7.93
N ARG A 465 -9.82 19.64 6.93
CA ARG A 465 -8.81 18.61 6.67
C ARG A 465 -7.47 19.20 6.20
N LYS A 466 -7.49 20.14 5.25
CA LYS A 466 -6.27 20.86 4.82
C LYS A 466 -5.64 21.65 5.96
N PHE A 467 -6.46 22.22 6.83
CA PHE A 467 -6.03 23.02 7.97
C PHE A 467 -5.14 22.22 8.93
N LYS A 468 -5.31 20.89 9.03
CA LYS A 468 -4.41 19.98 9.77
C LYS A 468 -2.93 20.17 9.45
N ASN A 469 -2.61 20.49 8.19
CA ASN A 469 -1.25 20.65 7.67
C ASN A 469 -0.85 22.13 7.48
N SER A 470 -1.73 23.06 7.79
CA SER A 470 -1.48 24.50 7.63
C SER A 470 -0.48 25.02 8.66
N SER A 471 0.19 26.15 8.41
CA SER A 471 1.08 26.79 9.39
C SER A 471 0.33 27.53 10.50
N PHE A 472 -0.97 27.80 10.34
CA PHE A 472 -1.78 28.52 11.32
C PHE A 472 -2.14 27.64 12.53
N PHE A 473 -2.21 28.26 13.72
CA PHE A 473 -2.49 27.67 15.04
C PHE A 473 -1.43 26.72 15.64
N PRO A 474 -1.37 26.58 16.98
CA PRO A 474 -0.48 25.63 17.64
C PRO A 474 -0.79 24.18 17.22
N GLY A 475 0.25 23.37 17.09
CA GLY A 475 0.17 22.05 16.45
C GLY A 475 -0.85 21.09 17.08
N THR A 476 -1.07 21.15 18.39
CA THR A 476 -2.07 20.31 19.08
C THR A 476 -3.49 20.68 18.67
N LEU A 477 -3.83 21.97 18.73
CA LEU A 477 -5.15 22.47 18.38
C LEU A 477 -5.45 22.26 16.89
N ARG A 478 -4.45 22.48 16.03
CA ARG A 478 -4.55 22.26 14.58
C ARG A 478 -4.87 20.81 14.22
N ARG A 479 -4.24 19.84 14.91
CA ARG A 479 -4.53 18.40 14.72
C ARG A 479 -5.94 18.05 15.18
N ILE A 480 -6.36 18.54 16.35
CA ILE A 480 -7.72 18.32 16.87
C ILE A 480 -8.75 18.86 15.88
N ILE A 481 -8.66 20.13 15.48
CA ILE A 481 -9.61 20.75 14.54
C ILE A 481 -9.64 19.99 13.20
N GLY A 482 -8.48 19.56 12.69
CA GLY A 482 -8.40 18.83 11.43
C GLY A 482 -8.89 17.38 11.49
N ASP A 483 -8.82 16.73 12.65
CA ASP A 483 -9.35 15.38 12.86
C ASP A 483 -10.86 15.40 13.15
N PHE A 484 -11.37 16.44 13.84
CA PHE A 484 -12.80 16.67 14.06
C PHE A 484 -13.51 17.41 12.91
N GLY A 485 -12.85 17.57 11.75
CA GLY A 485 -13.36 18.37 10.64
C GLY A 485 -14.73 17.93 10.12
N VAL A 486 -14.98 16.62 9.99
CA VAL A 486 -16.27 16.10 9.50
C VAL A 486 -17.41 16.34 10.50
N PRO A 487 -17.31 15.95 11.80
CA PRO A 487 -18.34 16.26 12.79
C PRO A 487 -18.64 17.76 12.92
N ILE A 488 -17.60 18.61 12.90
CA ILE A 488 -17.77 20.06 12.96
C ILE A 488 -18.55 20.56 11.74
N ALA A 489 -18.26 20.04 10.54
CA ALA A 489 -18.99 20.41 9.32
C ALA A 489 -20.48 20.00 9.38
N ILE A 490 -20.79 18.82 9.94
CA ILE A 490 -22.17 18.38 10.17
C ILE A 490 -22.86 19.34 11.13
N LEU A 491 -22.26 19.59 12.29
CA LEU A 491 -22.85 20.44 13.32
C LEU A 491 -23.15 21.84 12.78
N ILE A 492 -22.19 22.46 12.08
CA ILE A 492 -22.38 23.80 11.51
C ILE A 492 -23.54 23.81 10.50
N MET A 493 -23.59 22.84 9.59
CA MET A 493 -24.63 22.85 8.55
C MET A 493 -26.01 22.41 9.06
N VAL A 494 -26.07 21.57 10.10
CA VAL A 494 -27.31 21.29 10.83
C VAL A 494 -27.82 22.55 11.54
N LEU A 495 -26.94 23.35 12.13
CA LEU A 495 -27.33 24.63 12.75
C LEU A 495 -27.81 25.65 11.70
N VAL A 496 -27.23 25.64 10.49
CA VAL A 496 -27.71 26.45 9.36
C VAL A 496 -29.11 26.02 8.93
N ASP A 497 -29.35 24.72 8.76
CA ASP A 497 -30.69 24.18 8.46
C ASP A 497 -31.70 24.53 9.56
N TYR A 498 -31.31 24.38 10.83
CA TYR A 498 -32.15 24.73 11.97
C TYR A 498 -32.50 26.22 12.03
N SER A 499 -31.60 27.10 11.54
CA SER A 499 -31.85 28.55 11.50
C SER A 499 -32.77 28.98 10.36
N VAL A 500 -33.00 28.11 9.36
CA VAL A 500 -33.87 28.39 8.21
C VAL A 500 -35.18 27.61 8.40
N GLU A 501 -36.11 28.19 9.15
CA GLU A 501 -37.40 27.55 9.48
C GLU A 501 -38.40 27.57 8.31
N ASP A 502 -38.24 28.49 7.35
CA ASP A 502 -39.21 28.78 6.28
C ASP A 502 -39.16 27.81 5.08
N THR A 503 -38.23 26.85 5.05
CA THR A 503 -38.03 25.96 3.88
C THR A 503 -37.89 24.52 4.33
N TYR A 504 -38.68 23.63 3.73
CA TYR A 504 -38.56 22.21 3.99
C TYR A 504 -37.23 21.64 3.50
N THR A 505 -36.64 20.78 4.32
CA THR A 505 -35.52 19.92 3.95
C THR A 505 -35.84 18.48 4.31
N GLN A 506 -35.42 17.55 3.46
CA GLN A 506 -35.61 16.12 3.72
C GLN A 506 -34.70 15.68 4.88
N LYS A 507 -35.30 15.21 5.99
CA LYS A 507 -34.59 14.78 7.21
C LYS A 507 -34.63 13.26 7.39
N LEU A 508 -33.73 12.72 8.21
CA LEU A 508 -33.70 11.28 8.52
C LEU A 508 -34.96 10.84 9.27
N ASN A 509 -35.50 9.68 8.88
CA ASN A 509 -36.55 9.02 9.63
C ASN A 509 -35.92 8.00 10.59
N VAL A 510 -35.91 8.30 11.90
CA VAL A 510 -35.38 7.44 12.96
C VAL A 510 -36.44 7.30 14.06
N PRO A 511 -36.77 6.08 14.52
CA PRO A 511 -37.75 5.89 15.58
C PRO A 511 -37.22 6.43 16.92
N SER A 512 -38.12 6.88 17.79
CA SER A 512 -37.79 7.28 19.17
C SER A 512 -37.49 6.04 20.00
N GLY A 513 -36.23 5.83 20.38
CA GLY A 513 -35.78 4.72 21.23
C GLY A 513 -35.38 3.45 20.47
N PHE A 514 -35.29 2.32 21.20
CA PHE A 514 -34.89 1.03 20.63
C PHE A 514 -36.07 0.35 19.92
N SER A 515 -36.30 0.72 18.67
CA SER A 515 -37.31 0.11 17.81
C SER A 515 -36.82 -0.03 16.37
N VAL A 516 -37.45 -0.92 15.60
CA VAL A 516 -37.23 -1.05 14.17
C VAL A 516 -37.73 0.21 13.44
N SER A 517 -37.20 0.49 12.25
CA SER A 517 -37.51 1.72 11.50
C SER A 517 -39.01 1.86 11.19
N SER A 518 -39.70 0.74 10.95
CA SER A 518 -41.16 0.70 10.78
C SER A 518 -41.79 -0.38 11.68
N PRO A 519 -42.16 -0.03 12.93
CA PRO A 519 -42.72 -0.99 13.90
C PRO A 519 -44.04 -1.61 13.45
N GLU A 520 -44.80 -0.88 12.62
CA GLU A 520 -46.08 -1.33 12.06
C GLU A 520 -45.92 -2.47 11.05
N LYS A 521 -44.76 -2.56 10.37
CA LYS A 521 -44.54 -3.53 9.29
C LYS A 521 -43.91 -4.84 9.77
N ARG A 522 -43.12 -4.82 10.87
CA ARG A 522 -42.41 -6.01 11.36
C ARG A 522 -41.91 -5.88 12.79
N GLY A 523 -41.55 -7.02 13.39
CA GLY A 523 -40.74 -7.10 14.61
C GLY A 523 -39.24 -7.33 14.34
N TRP A 524 -38.46 -7.50 15.41
CA TRP A 524 -37.04 -7.86 15.35
C TRP A 524 -36.81 -9.30 14.86
N TRP A 525 -37.64 -10.25 15.26
CA TRP A 525 -37.51 -11.65 14.86
C TRP A 525 -38.21 -11.92 13.53
N ILE A 526 -37.53 -12.57 12.59
CA ILE A 526 -38.11 -12.98 11.30
C ILE A 526 -38.24 -14.49 11.25
N SER A 527 -39.44 -14.99 10.97
CA SER A 527 -39.68 -16.42 10.77
C SER A 527 -39.05 -16.90 9.46
N PRO A 528 -38.25 -17.99 9.47
CA PRO A 528 -37.70 -18.57 8.24
C PRO A 528 -38.76 -19.23 7.35
N LEU A 529 -39.98 -19.45 7.86
CA LEU A 529 -41.12 -19.96 7.07
C LEU A 529 -42.03 -18.84 6.52
N GLY A 530 -41.69 -17.58 6.75
CA GLY A 530 -42.52 -16.42 6.37
C GLY A 530 -43.46 -15.98 7.48
N SER A 531 -43.97 -14.75 7.37
CA SER A 531 -44.96 -14.21 8.32
C SER A 531 -46.30 -14.98 8.30
N ASP A 532 -46.70 -15.48 7.13
CA ASP A 532 -47.91 -16.30 6.94
C ASP A 532 -47.63 -17.82 6.94
N GLY A 533 -46.37 -18.22 7.18
CA GLY A 533 -45.94 -19.64 7.20
C GLY A 533 -45.83 -20.34 5.84
N GLN A 534 -46.12 -19.64 4.72
CA GLN A 534 -46.08 -20.19 3.36
C GLN A 534 -44.95 -19.58 2.49
N PHE A 535 -43.70 -19.64 2.94
CA PHE A 535 -42.58 -19.25 2.08
C PHE A 535 -42.27 -20.32 1.00
N PRO A 536 -42.10 -19.96 -0.27
CA PRO A 536 -41.86 -20.92 -1.34
C PRO A 536 -40.56 -21.72 -1.16
N VAL A 537 -40.68 -23.05 -1.08
CA VAL A 537 -39.54 -23.97 -0.87
C VAL A 537 -38.48 -23.86 -1.97
N TRP A 538 -38.91 -23.63 -3.23
CA TRP A 538 -37.98 -23.43 -4.35
C TRP A 538 -37.07 -22.22 -4.13
N MET A 539 -37.59 -21.16 -3.50
CA MET A 539 -36.84 -19.94 -3.21
C MET A 539 -35.86 -20.15 -2.06
N MET A 540 -36.18 -21.01 -1.09
CA MET A 540 -35.25 -21.42 -0.03
C MET A 540 -33.98 -22.04 -0.62
N ALA A 541 -34.12 -22.93 -1.60
CA ALA A 541 -32.99 -23.51 -2.31
C ALA A 541 -32.32 -22.52 -3.27
N ALA A 542 -33.11 -21.76 -4.06
CA ALA A 542 -32.58 -20.80 -5.02
C ALA A 542 -31.79 -19.65 -4.38
N SER A 543 -32.06 -19.34 -3.11
CA SER A 543 -31.34 -18.31 -2.34
C SER A 543 -29.84 -18.60 -2.16
N ILE A 544 -29.35 -19.80 -2.49
CA ILE A 544 -27.91 -20.10 -2.57
C ILE A 544 -27.20 -19.20 -3.58
N LEU A 545 -27.85 -18.86 -4.70
CA LEU A 545 -27.25 -18.03 -5.75
C LEU A 545 -26.97 -16.60 -5.27
N PRO A 546 -27.94 -15.85 -4.72
CA PRO A 546 -27.66 -14.56 -4.11
C PRO A 546 -26.72 -14.67 -2.90
N ALA A 547 -26.74 -15.78 -2.15
CA ALA A 547 -25.79 -15.99 -1.05
C ALA A 547 -24.34 -16.11 -1.53
N ILE A 548 -24.07 -16.83 -2.62
CA ILE A 548 -22.74 -16.87 -3.25
C ILE A 548 -22.31 -15.45 -3.65
N LEU A 549 -23.22 -14.65 -4.20
CA LEU A 549 -22.92 -13.30 -4.62
C LEU A 549 -22.54 -12.39 -3.45
N VAL A 550 -23.35 -12.39 -2.38
CA VAL A 550 -23.06 -11.64 -1.14
C VAL A 550 -21.77 -12.14 -0.48
N PHE A 551 -21.53 -13.45 -0.49
CA PHE A 551 -20.31 -14.02 0.04
C PHE A 551 -19.08 -13.49 -0.70
N ILE A 552 -19.08 -13.48 -2.04
CA ILE A 552 -17.96 -12.96 -2.83
C ILE A 552 -17.74 -11.47 -2.53
N LEU A 553 -18.81 -10.68 -2.38
CA LEU A 553 -18.71 -9.26 -1.98
C LEU A 553 -18.02 -9.08 -0.62
N ILE A 554 -18.53 -9.75 0.41
CA ILE A 554 -17.98 -9.66 1.77
C ILE A 554 -16.54 -10.20 1.80
N PHE A 555 -16.28 -11.29 1.09
CA PHE A 555 -14.95 -11.89 0.96
C PHE A 555 -13.97 -10.90 0.33
N MET A 556 -14.29 -10.34 -0.83
CA MET A 556 -13.40 -9.43 -1.54
C MET A 556 -13.13 -8.16 -0.71
N GLU A 557 -14.17 -7.51 -0.18
CA GLU A 557 -14.00 -6.29 0.62
C GLU A 557 -13.21 -6.54 1.90
N SER A 558 -13.53 -7.61 2.63
CA SER A 558 -12.91 -7.86 3.93
C SER A 558 -11.46 -8.30 3.79
N GLN A 559 -11.16 -9.15 2.80
CA GLN A 559 -9.81 -9.63 2.57
C GLN A 559 -8.90 -8.55 1.97
N ILE A 560 -9.40 -7.73 1.03
CA ILE A 560 -8.65 -6.57 0.52
C ILE A 560 -8.36 -5.59 1.65
N THR A 561 -9.34 -5.32 2.50
CA THR A 561 -9.17 -4.42 3.64
C THR A 561 -8.13 -4.96 4.62
N ALA A 562 -8.21 -6.25 4.95
CA ALA A 562 -7.22 -6.92 5.80
C ALA A 562 -5.81 -6.81 5.20
N LEU A 563 -5.64 -7.02 3.89
CA LEU A 563 -4.34 -6.84 3.21
C LEU A 563 -3.82 -5.40 3.27
N ILE A 564 -4.68 -4.41 3.05
CA ILE A 564 -4.29 -2.99 3.05
C ILE A 564 -3.86 -2.54 4.46
N VAL A 565 -4.57 -2.99 5.49
CA VAL A 565 -4.21 -2.69 6.89
C VAL A 565 -2.92 -3.42 7.28
N SER A 566 -2.74 -4.63 6.79
CA SER A 566 -1.62 -5.53 7.15
C SER A 566 -0.36 -5.34 6.31
N LYS A 567 -0.25 -4.23 5.56
CA LYS A 567 0.93 -3.95 4.73
C LYS A 567 2.20 -3.89 5.59
N LYS A 568 3.29 -4.51 5.08
CA LYS A 568 4.61 -4.52 5.75
C LYS A 568 5.13 -3.11 6.05
N GLU A 569 4.81 -2.13 5.21
CA GLU A 569 5.13 -0.70 5.38
C GLU A 569 4.63 -0.10 6.71
N ARG A 570 3.62 -0.71 7.35
CA ARG A 570 3.04 -0.23 8.60
C ARG A 570 3.67 -0.83 9.86
N MET A 571 4.68 -1.70 9.72
CA MET A 571 5.46 -2.24 10.84
C MET A 571 4.60 -2.92 11.94
N LEU A 572 3.55 -3.65 11.55
CA LEU A 572 2.71 -4.42 12.48
C LEU A 572 3.45 -5.65 13.00
N VAL A 573 3.35 -5.93 14.30
CA VAL A 573 4.17 -6.93 15.00
C VAL A 573 3.37 -8.16 15.40
N LYS A 574 2.09 -7.99 15.76
CA LYS A 574 1.24 -9.00 16.40
C LYS A 574 0.58 -9.99 15.44
N GLY A 575 0.83 -9.86 14.15
CA GLY A 575 0.29 -10.76 13.13
C GLY A 575 -1.20 -10.64 12.91
N THR A 576 -1.65 -11.17 11.77
CA THR A 576 -3.01 -10.96 11.22
C THR A 576 -3.60 -12.31 10.82
N GLY A 577 -4.91 -12.49 11.00
CA GLY A 577 -5.57 -13.76 10.71
C GLY A 577 -6.71 -13.61 9.71
N PHE A 578 -6.49 -14.06 8.48
CA PHE A 578 -7.43 -13.87 7.37
C PHE A 578 -8.61 -14.86 7.40
N HIS A 579 -8.43 -16.05 7.96
CA HIS A 579 -9.47 -17.07 8.03
C HIS A 579 -10.41 -16.82 9.22
N LEU A 580 -9.85 -16.46 10.38
CA LEU A 580 -10.65 -16.16 11.57
C LEU A 580 -11.53 -14.93 11.35
N ASP A 581 -10.97 -13.86 10.79
CA ASP A 581 -11.72 -12.62 10.53
C ASP A 581 -12.88 -12.86 9.56
N LEU A 582 -12.66 -13.63 8.48
CA LEU A 582 -13.71 -13.98 7.52
C LEU A 582 -14.84 -14.78 8.16
N LEU A 583 -14.48 -15.79 8.96
CA LEU A 583 -15.45 -16.64 9.64
C LEU A 583 -16.36 -15.81 10.54
N ILE A 584 -15.77 -14.94 11.37
CA ILE A 584 -16.53 -14.13 12.32
C ILE A 584 -17.44 -13.14 11.58
N ILE A 585 -16.91 -12.41 10.58
CA ILE A 585 -17.70 -11.40 9.84
C ILE A 585 -18.93 -12.05 9.19
N VAL A 586 -18.76 -13.17 8.49
CA VAL A 586 -19.87 -13.80 7.75
C VAL A 586 -20.82 -14.55 8.67
N VAL A 587 -20.34 -15.22 9.73
CA VAL A 587 -21.21 -15.90 10.69
C VAL A 587 -22.09 -14.90 11.44
N VAL A 588 -21.51 -13.80 11.93
CA VAL A 588 -22.29 -12.75 12.59
C VAL A 588 -23.27 -12.11 11.60
N GLY A 589 -22.87 -11.89 10.34
CA GLY A 589 -23.78 -11.41 9.29
C GLY A 589 -24.95 -12.36 8.99
N GLY A 590 -24.69 -13.67 8.95
CA GLY A 590 -25.73 -14.68 8.75
C GLY A 590 -26.70 -14.77 9.92
N VAL A 591 -26.20 -14.69 11.16
CA VAL A 591 -27.05 -14.63 12.37
C VAL A 591 -27.85 -13.32 12.41
N SER A 592 -27.25 -12.21 11.98
CA SER A 592 -27.91 -10.90 11.90
C SER A 592 -29.12 -10.91 10.96
N ALA A 593 -29.07 -11.72 9.89
CA ALA A 593 -30.20 -11.87 8.98
C ALA A 593 -31.47 -12.40 9.67
N LEU A 594 -31.35 -13.24 10.71
CA LEU A 594 -32.48 -13.73 11.52
C LEU A 594 -33.23 -12.60 12.25
N PHE A 595 -32.49 -11.53 12.57
CA PHE A 595 -33.04 -10.34 13.24
C PHE A 595 -33.44 -9.23 12.25
N GLY A 596 -33.38 -9.49 10.95
CA GLY A 596 -33.61 -8.49 9.91
C GLY A 596 -32.56 -7.39 9.86
N LEU A 597 -31.41 -7.65 10.47
CA LEU A 597 -30.29 -6.73 10.48
C LEU A 597 -29.48 -6.87 9.17
N PRO A 598 -28.91 -5.76 8.68
CA PRO A 598 -28.02 -5.80 7.54
C PRO A 598 -26.76 -6.62 7.84
N TRP A 599 -26.29 -7.41 6.88
CA TRP A 599 -24.95 -7.99 6.92
C TRP A 599 -23.91 -6.91 6.61
N LEU A 600 -22.73 -7.02 7.21
CA LEU A 600 -21.68 -6.02 7.16
C LEU A 600 -20.36 -6.63 6.67
N SER A 601 -19.46 -5.78 6.17
CA SER A 601 -18.11 -6.16 5.74
C SER A 601 -17.05 -5.31 6.46
N ALA A 602 -15.76 -5.67 6.35
CA ALA A 602 -14.71 -4.80 6.87
C ALA A 602 -14.56 -3.55 5.98
N ALA A 603 -14.77 -2.37 6.54
CA ALA A 603 -14.80 -1.14 5.77
C ALA A 603 -13.39 -0.57 5.57
N THR A 604 -12.95 -0.47 4.31
CA THR A 604 -11.55 -0.13 3.97
C THR A 604 -11.11 1.23 4.49
N VAL A 605 -11.86 2.29 4.17
CA VAL A 605 -11.49 3.67 4.55
C VAL A 605 -11.47 3.81 6.08
N ARG A 606 -12.49 3.30 6.77
CA ARG A 606 -12.61 3.35 8.23
C ARG A 606 -11.45 2.61 8.91
N SER A 607 -11.19 1.38 8.48
CA SER A 607 -10.11 0.55 9.03
C SER A 607 -8.74 1.21 8.83
N VAL A 608 -8.47 1.78 7.65
CA VAL A 608 -7.24 2.53 7.38
C VAL A 608 -7.12 3.76 8.27
N THR A 609 -8.18 4.56 8.42
CA THR A 609 -8.17 5.74 9.29
C THR A 609 -7.98 5.36 10.76
N HIS A 610 -8.55 4.25 11.20
CA HIS A 610 -8.37 3.72 12.55
C HIS A 610 -6.91 3.33 12.80
N THR A 611 -6.29 2.58 11.88
CA THR A 611 -4.86 2.26 11.95
C THR A 611 -3.99 3.52 11.96
N ASN A 612 -4.30 4.50 11.10
CA ASN A 612 -3.55 5.75 11.02
C ASN A 612 -3.66 6.59 12.31
N ALA A 613 -4.82 6.59 12.98
CA ALA A 613 -5.01 7.27 14.25
C ALA A 613 -4.17 6.65 15.38
N LEU A 614 -3.85 5.35 15.26
CA LEU A 614 -3.04 4.58 16.20
C LEU A 614 -1.57 4.49 15.79
N THR A 615 -1.19 5.14 14.68
CA THR A 615 0.18 5.15 14.18
C THR A 615 0.99 6.22 14.90
N VAL A 616 2.16 5.85 15.41
CA VAL A 616 3.14 6.76 15.99
C VAL A 616 4.17 7.10 14.92
N MET A 617 4.26 8.39 14.58
CA MET A 617 5.23 8.91 13.62
C MET A 617 6.49 9.39 14.35
N SER A 618 7.67 9.14 13.77
CA SER A 618 8.93 9.64 14.29
C SER A 618 8.95 11.17 14.29
N LYS A 619 9.55 11.75 15.32
CA LYS A 619 9.84 13.19 15.35
C LYS A 619 11.00 13.44 14.40
N ALA A 620 10.80 14.29 13.39
CA ALA A 620 11.88 14.70 12.48
C ALA A 620 12.97 15.41 13.30
N VAL A 621 14.16 14.81 13.39
CA VAL A 621 15.29 15.35 14.18
C VAL A 621 16.13 16.32 13.33
N ALA A 622 16.12 16.17 12.01
CA ALA A 622 16.87 17.02 11.07
C ALA A 622 15.95 17.76 10.08
N PRO A 623 16.28 19.00 9.70
CA PRO A 623 15.55 19.73 8.67
C PRO A 623 15.64 18.98 7.33
N GLY A 624 14.49 18.53 6.81
CA GLY A 624 14.38 17.79 5.55
C GLY A 624 14.05 16.30 5.70
N ASP A 625 14.13 15.71 6.89
CA ASP A 625 13.78 14.31 7.11
C ASP A 625 12.26 14.12 7.16
N LYS A 626 11.72 13.22 6.33
CA LYS A 626 10.27 12.94 6.31
C LYS A 626 9.90 12.11 7.53
N PRO A 627 8.78 12.40 8.22
CA PRO A 627 8.35 11.59 9.35
C PRO A 627 8.13 10.14 8.91
N ARG A 628 8.80 9.20 9.58
CA ARG A 628 8.69 7.76 9.31
C ARG A 628 7.75 7.12 10.33
N ILE A 629 7.05 6.06 9.92
CA ILE A 629 6.21 5.28 10.84
C ILE A 629 7.13 4.52 11.79
N GLN A 630 7.00 4.76 13.10
CA GLN A 630 7.80 4.07 14.11
C GLN A 630 7.12 2.76 14.55
N GLU A 631 5.86 2.86 14.93
CA GLU A 631 5.04 1.71 15.36
C GLU A 631 3.55 2.04 15.22
N VAL A 632 2.72 1.01 15.16
CA VAL A 632 1.26 1.13 15.25
C VAL A 632 0.81 0.43 16.52
N LYS A 633 -0.01 1.10 17.34
CA LYS A 633 -0.57 0.51 18.57
C LYS A 633 -1.68 -0.49 18.22
N GLU A 634 -1.32 -1.77 18.19
CA GLU A 634 -2.25 -2.89 17.98
C GLU A 634 -2.99 -3.20 19.29
N GLN A 635 -4.29 -2.90 19.33
CA GLN A 635 -5.15 -3.09 20.50
C GLN A 635 -6.60 -3.43 20.10
N ARG A 636 -7.41 -3.87 21.08
CA ARG A 636 -8.83 -4.27 20.89
C ARG A 636 -9.85 -3.28 21.44
N VAL A 637 -9.43 -2.48 22.43
CA VAL A 637 -10.34 -1.67 23.26
C VAL A 637 -10.97 -0.52 22.46
N THR A 638 -10.23 0.10 21.54
CA THR A 638 -10.76 1.22 20.76
C THR A 638 -11.89 0.80 19.84
N GLY A 639 -11.73 -0.31 19.09
CA GLY A 639 -12.77 -0.88 18.25
C GLY A 639 -14.01 -1.28 19.06
N PHE A 640 -13.78 -1.92 20.22
CA PHE A 640 -14.85 -2.28 21.14
C PHE A 640 -15.62 -1.06 21.66
N LEU A 641 -14.92 -0.04 22.16
CA LEU A 641 -15.55 1.18 22.69
C LEU A 641 -16.26 1.98 21.59
N VAL A 642 -15.69 2.05 20.39
CA VAL A 642 -16.36 2.66 19.23
C VAL A 642 -17.68 1.94 18.94
N ALA A 643 -17.68 0.60 18.89
CA ALA A 643 -18.89 -0.18 18.62
C ALA A 643 -19.96 0.02 19.70
N VAL A 644 -19.57 0.07 20.97
CA VAL A 644 -20.47 0.40 22.10
C VAL A 644 -21.03 1.82 21.95
N LEU A 645 -20.19 2.82 21.67
CA LEU A 645 -20.63 4.20 21.50
C LEU A 645 -21.60 4.35 20.32
N VAL A 646 -21.35 3.68 19.19
CA VAL A 646 -22.28 3.64 18.04
C VAL A 646 -23.62 3.05 18.44
N GLY A 647 -23.63 1.96 19.22
CA GLY A 647 -24.88 1.38 19.74
C GLY A 647 -25.64 2.33 20.66
N LEU A 648 -24.93 3.04 21.55
CA LEU A 648 -25.51 4.05 22.44
C LEU A 648 -26.07 5.26 21.68
N SER A 649 -25.61 5.54 20.46
CA SER A 649 -26.14 6.62 19.61
C SER A 649 -27.63 6.46 19.28
N ILE A 650 -28.22 5.27 19.43
CA ILE A 650 -29.67 5.08 19.23
C ILE A 650 -30.51 5.87 20.24
N VAL A 651 -29.98 6.11 21.45
CA VAL A 651 -30.62 6.93 22.48
C VAL A 651 -30.69 8.40 22.06
N ILE A 652 -29.80 8.82 21.17
CA ILE A 652 -29.70 10.18 20.62
C ILE A 652 -30.59 10.33 19.35
N GLY A 653 -31.52 9.40 19.12
CA GLY A 653 -32.39 9.37 17.93
C GLY A 653 -33.12 10.68 17.63
N GLU A 654 -33.57 11.42 18.65
CA GLU A 654 -34.22 12.73 18.49
C GLU A 654 -33.30 13.78 17.85
N VAL A 655 -32.01 13.78 18.24
CA VAL A 655 -31.02 14.69 17.63
C VAL A 655 -30.66 14.21 16.22
N LEU A 656 -30.60 12.90 15.99
CA LEU A 656 -30.33 12.33 14.67
C LEU A 656 -31.43 12.67 13.65
N ARG A 657 -32.69 12.75 14.09
CA ARG A 657 -33.84 13.15 13.26
C ARG A 657 -33.74 14.60 12.76
N GLN A 658 -32.96 15.45 13.42
CA GLN A 658 -32.77 16.84 12.99
C GLN A 658 -31.79 16.98 11.83
N ILE A 659 -31.00 15.95 11.51
CA ILE A 659 -29.96 16.03 10.48
C ILE A 659 -30.61 15.94 9.08
N PRO A 660 -30.46 16.97 8.22
CA PRO A 660 -30.96 16.93 6.85
C PRO A 660 -30.10 16.01 5.99
N LEU A 661 -30.74 15.26 5.07
CA LEU A 661 -30.08 14.32 4.16
C LEU A 661 -29.05 15.03 3.26
N ALA A 662 -29.31 16.29 2.89
CA ALA A 662 -28.42 17.12 2.09
C ALA A 662 -27.02 17.29 2.73
N VAL A 663 -26.93 17.42 4.06
CA VAL A 663 -25.65 17.50 4.78
C VAL A 663 -24.88 16.19 4.64
N LEU A 664 -25.56 15.05 4.70
CA LEU A 664 -24.93 13.75 4.55
C LEU A 664 -24.39 13.51 3.14
N PHE A 665 -25.07 14.02 2.11
CA PHE A 665 -24.58 14.03 0.74
C PHE A 665 -23.26 14.81 0.61
N GLY A 666 -23.12 15.93 1.33
CA GLY A 666 -21.86 16.67 1.40
C GLY A 666 -20.72 15.85 2.01
N ILE A 667 -21.01 15.03 3.03
CA ILE A 667 -20.03 14.09 3.61
C ILE A 667 -19.70 12.96 2.63
N PHE A 668 -20.67 12.43 1.89
CA PHE A 668 -20.42 11.43 0.85
C PHE A 668 -19.50 11.94 -0.24
N LEU A 669 -19.71 13.17 -0.71
CA LEU A 669 -18.78 13.81 -1.64
C LEU A 669 -17.38 13.94 -1.03
N TYR A 670 -17.29 14.38 0.23
CA TYR A 670 -16.01 14.49 0.94
C TYR A 670 -15.29 13.13 1.05
N MET A 671 -16.00 12.08 1.46
CA MET A 671 -15.43 10.74 1.59
C MET A 671 -14.97 10.18 0.24
N GLY A 672 -15.75 10.37 -0.82
CA GLY A 672 -15.39 9.95 -2.19
C GLY A 672 -14.17 10.67 -2.74
N VAL A 673 -14.04 11.98 -2.51
CA VAL A 673 -12.86 12.75 -2.95
C VAL A 673 -11.62 12.41 -2.11
N MET A 674 -11.77 12.26 -0.79
CA MET A 674 -10.65 11.94 0.09
C MET A 674 -10.12 10.52 -0.13
N SER A 675 -10.96 9.55 -0.51
CA SER A 675 -10.52 8.18 -0.79
C SER A 675 -9.68 8.06 -2.06
N LEU A 676 -9.74 9.03 -2.99
CA LEU A 676 -8.85 9.08 -4.15
C LEU A 676 -7.40 9.44 -3.77
N ASN A 677 -7.20 10.08 -2.61
CA ASN A 677 -5.88 10.48 -2.13
C ASN A 677 -5.14 9.28 -1.51
N GLY A 678 -3.94 8.98 -2.01
CA GLY A 678 -3.14 7.82 -1.60
C GLY A 678 -3.30 6.58 -2.49
N ILE A 679 -4.09 6.66 -3.56
CA ILE A 679 -4.14 5.63 -4.61
C ILE A 679 -3.10 6.00 -5.69
N GLN A 680 -2.15 5.09 -5.98
CA GLN A 680 -1.11 5.33 -7.00
C GLN A 680 -1.70 5.47 -8.41
N LEU A 681 -2.85 4.86 -8.68
CA LEU A 681 -3.62 5.09 -9.92
C LEU A 681 -3.98 6.58 -10.08
N THR A 682 -4.44 7.25 -9.02
CA THR A 682 -4.76 8.69 -9.05
C THR A 682 -3.50 9.52 -9.31
N GLU A 683 -2.40 9.21 -8.63
CA GLU A 683 -1.10 9.88 -8.86
C GLU A 683 -0.66 9.74 -10.31
N ARG A 684 -0.75 8.52 -10.88
CA ARG A 684 -0.41 8.26 -12.28
C ARG A 684 -1.37 8.89 -13.29
N LEU A 685 -2.64 9.02 -12.94
CA LEU A 685 -3.61 9.76 -13.74
C LEU A 685 -3.26 11.25 -13.78
N ILE A 686 -2.81 11.82 -12.66
CA ILE A 686 -2.29 13.20 -12.61
C ILE A 686 -1.01 13.29 -13.45
N LEU A 687 -0.11 12.31 -13.40
CA LEU A 687 1.10 12.25 -14.22
C LEU A 687 0.80 12.13 -15.73
N LEU A 688 -0.34 11.54 -16.13
CA LEU A 688 -0.77 11.52 -17.52
C LEU A 688 -1.07 12.93 -18.06
N LEU A 689 -1.56 13.82 -17.19
CA LEU A 689 -1.87 15.21 -17.53
C LEU A 689 -0.69 16.17 -17.26
N MET A 690 0.37 15.69 -16.61
CA MET A 690 1.55 16.47 -16.25
C MET A 690 2.61 16.38 -17.35
N PRO A 691 3.29 17.47 -17.73
CA PRO A 691 4.40 17.38 -18.67
C PRO A 691 5.57 16.59 -18.07
N PRO A 692 6.33 15.80 -18.87
CA PRO A 692 7.45 14.99 -18.38
C PRO A 692 8.52 15.78 -17.60
N LYS A 693 8.65 17.08 -17.87
CA LYS A 693 9.59 17.99 -17.20
C LYS A 693 9.29 18.18 -15.70
N TYR A 694 8.04 18.04 -15.28
CA TYR A 694 7.61 18.25 -13.89
C TYR A 694 7.39 16.95 -13.12
N HIS A 695 7.79 15.81 -13.70
CA HIS A 695 7.64 14.53 -13.05
C HIS A 695 8.44 14.48 -11.74
N PRO A 696 7.83 14.02 -10.62
CA PRO A 696 8.51 13.88 -9.34
C PRO A 696 9.52 12.73 -9.33
N ASP A 697 10.53 12.81 -8.47
CA ASP A 697 11.57 11.78 -8.27
C ASP A 697 11.04 10.53 -7.52
N HIS A 698 10.03 9.85 -8.07
CA HIS A 698 9.59 8.54 -7.57
C HIS A 698 10.33 7.40 -8.28
N ASN A 699 10.63 6.32 -7.55
CA ASN A 699 11.39 5.16 -8.07
C ASN A 699 10.81 4.58 -9.36
N TYR A 700 9.48 4.52 -9.49
CA TYR A 700 8.81 3.99 -10.69
C TYR A 700 8.83 4.96 -11.89
N VAL A 701 9.07 6.25 -11.65
CA VAL A 701 9.18 7.30 -12.68
C VAL A 701 10.60 7.33 -13.27
N ARG A 702 11.63 7.03 -12.47
CA ARG A 702 13.02 6.90 -12.94
C ARG A 702 13.27 5.59 -13.69
N LYS A 703 12.75 4.47 -13.18
CA LYS A 703 13.08 3.12 -13.69
C LYS A 703 12.29 2.70 -14.93
N VAL A 704 11.14 3.31 -15.21
CA VAL A 704 10.27 2.90 -16.33
C VAL A 704 10.10 4.04 -17.31
N ARG A 705 10.19 3.71 -18.61
CA ARG A 705 9.91 4.67 -19.68
C ARG A 705 8.49 5.25 -19.54
N THR A 706 8.35 6.57 -19.69
CA THR A 706 7.08 7.29 -19.52
C THR A 706 5.93 6.70 -20.36
N LEU A 707 6.18 6.34 -21.63
CA LEU A 707 5.16 5.72 -22.48
C LEU A 707 4.66 4.37 -21.94
N ARG A 708 5.54 3.55 -21.36
CA ARG A 708 5.16 2.26 -20.77
C ARG A 708 4.37 2.45 -19.48
N MET A 709 4.72 3.45 -18.67
CA MET A 709 3.93 3.85 -17.52
C MET A 709 2.51 4.29 -17.94
N HIS A 710 2.39 5.12 -18.98
CA HIS A 710 1.07 5.54 -19.48
C HIS A 710 0.26 4.38 -20.04
N LEU A 711 0.89 3.46 -20.78
CA LEU A 711 0.23 2.24 -21.29
C LEU A 711 -0.36 1.41 -20.14
N PHE A 712 0.39 1.24 -19.04
CA PHE A 712 -0.10 0.54 -17.85
C PHE A 712 -1.34 1.22 -17.27
N THR A 713 -1.33 2.54 -17.14
CA THR A 713 -2.47 3.31 -16.62
C THR A 713 -3.68 3.23 -17.57
N VAL A 714 -3.48 3.25 -18.88
CA VAL A 714 -4.57 3.07 -19.87
C VAL A 714 -5.22 1.69 -19.74
N ILE A 715 -4.44 0.62 -19.51
CA ILE A 715 -4.99 -0.72 -19.24
C ILE A 715 -5.84 -0.70 -17.97
N GLN A 716 -5.38 -0.07 -16.88
CA GLN A 716 -6.16 0.08 -15.65
C GLN A 716 -7.47 0.83 -15.88
N LEU A 717 -7.43 1.96 -16.59
CA LEU A 717 -8.63 2.75 -16.92
C LEU A 717 -9.61 1.97 -17.80
N THR A 718 -9.12 1.12 -18.70
CA THR A 718 -9.96 0.25 -19.53
C THR A 718 -10.69 -0.78 -18.67
N CYS A 719 -9.99 -1.44 -17.74
CA CYS A 719 -10.63 -2.36 -16.78
C CYS A 719 -11.64 -1.63 -15.88
N LEU A 720 -11.31 -0.43 -15.42
CA LEU A 720 -12.22 0.41 -14.62
C LEU A 720 -13.48 0.78 -15.41
N SER A 721 -13.34 1.20 -16.67
CA SER A 721 -14.46 1.54 -17.54
C SER A 721 -15.38 0.33 -17.77
N LEU A 722 -14.81 -0.86 -17.96
CA LEU A 722 -15.60 -2.09 -18.10
C LEU A 722 -16.41 -2.37 -16.82
N LEU A 723 -15.80 -2.24 -15.65
CA LEU A 723 -16.47 -2.42 -14.37
C LEU A 723 -17.59 -1.39 -14.16
N TRP A 724 -17.38 -0.14 -14.56
CA TRP A 724 -18.39 0.93 -14.48
C TRP A 724 -19.60 0.62 -15.36
N VAL A 725 -19.39 0.18 -16.60
CA VAL A 725 -20.48 -0.18 -17.52
C VAL A 725 -21.32 -1.31 -16.94
N VAL A 726 -20.69 -2.35 -16.37
CA VAL A 726 -21.41 -3.45 -15.73
C VAL A 726 -22.24 -2.94 -14.56
N MET A 727 -21.67 -2.09 -13.71
CA MET A 727 -22.38 -1.48 -12.57
C MET A 727 -23.57 -0.61 -12.98
N ALA A 728 -23.49 0.09 -14.12
CA ALA A 728 -24.57 0.96 -14.60
C ALA A 728 -25.76 0.19 -15.23
N THR A 729 -25.61 -1.12 -15.46
CA THR A 729 -26.65 -1.96 -16.08
C THR A 729 -27.37 -2.84 -15.06
N ALA A 730 -28.47 -3.48 -15.46
CA ALA A 730 -29.13 -4.52 -14.65
C ALA A 730 -28.19 -5.71 -14.30
N ALA A 731 -27.03 -5.81 -14.96
CA ALA A 731 -25.97 -6.75 -14.64
C ALA A 731 -25.06 -6.29 -13.49
N ALA A 732 -25.44 -5.27 -12.71
CA ALA A 732 -24.70 -4.84 -11.51
C ALA A 732 -24.46 -5.99 -10.51
N LEU A 733 -25.36 -6.98 -10.48
CA LEU A 733 -25.20 -8.22 -9.70
C LEU A 733 -23.97 -9.04 -10.14
N ALA A 734 -23.46 -8.89 -11.36
CA ALA A 734 -22.26 -9.58 -11.83
C ALA A 734 -20.95 -8.87 -11.43
N PHE A 735 -21.04 -7.71 -10.77
CA PHE A 735 -19.90 -6.89 -10.37
C PHE A 735 -18.76 -7.66 -9.68
N PRO A 736 -19.02 -8.55 -8.71
CA PRO A 736 -17.95 -9.24 -7.98
C PRO A 736 -17.20 -10.25 -8.87
N PHE A 737 -17.89 -10.87 -9.82
CA PHE A 737 -17.29 -11.76 -10.81
C PHE A 737 -16.39 -10.99 -11.78
N MET A 738 -16.84 -9.82 -12.23
CA MET A 738 -16.04 -8.95 -13.10
C MET A 738 -14.80 -8.42 -12.37
N LEU A 739 -14.92 -8.14 -11.07
CA LEU A 739 -13.77 -7.78 -10.25
C LEU A 739 -12.76 -8.93 -10.17
N LEU A 740 -13.23 -10.16 -9.91
CA LEU A 740 -12.38 -11.35 -9.92
C LEU A 740 -11.70 -11.58 -11.28
N LEU A 741 -12.38 -11.28 -12.39
CA LEU A 741 -11.83 -11.39 -13.75
C LEU A 741 -10.64 -10.45 -13.99
N THR A 742 -10.51 -9.36 -13.25
CA THR A 742 -9.31 -8.50 -13.35
C THR A 742 -8.03 -9.17 -12.85
N ILE A 743 -8.14 -10.19 -11.99
CA ILE A 743 -7.01 -10.95 -11.45
C ILE A 743 -6.28 -11.75 -12.55
N PRO A 744 -6.94 -12.63 -13.34
CA PRO A 744 -6.29 -13.33 -14.44
C PRO A 744 -5.84 -12.38 -15.55
N VAL A 745 -6.52 -11.26 -15.79
CA VAL A 745 -6.00 -10.20 -16.68
C VAL A 745 -4.61 -9.74 -16.21
N ARG A 746 -4.44 -9.50 -14.90
CA ARG A 746 -3.14 -9.14 -14.35
C ARG A 746 -2.12 -10.27 -14.38
N MET A 747 -2.53 -11.52 -14.20
CA MET A 747 -1.60 -12.66 -14.20
C MET A 747 -1.16 -13.09 -15.60
N LEU A 748 -2.02 -12.97 -16.61
CA LEU A 748 -1.76 -13.50 -17.95
C LEU A 748 -1.40 -12.42 -18.98
N LEU A 749 -2.04 -11.25 -18.91
CA LEU A 749 -1.89 -10.21 -19.94
C LEU A 749 -0.72 -9.27 -19.65
N LEU A 750 -0.51 -8.90 -18.39
CA LEU A 750 0.54 -7.94 -17.99
C LEU A 750 1.97 -8.50 -18.16
N PRO A 751 2.29 -9.76 -17.78
CA PRO A 751 3.61 -10.34 -18.03
C PRO A 751 3.95 -10.52 -19.51
N ARG A 752 2.95 -10.56 -20.40
CA ARG A 752 3.17 -10.60 -21.85
C ARG A 752 3.55 -9.25 -22.45
N LEU A 753 3.19 -8.14 -21.79
CA LEU A 753 3.40 -6.78 -22.28
C LEU A 753 4.58 -6.07 -21.62
N PHE A 754 4.91 -6.41 -20.38
CA PHE A 754 5.92 -5.73 -19.56
C PHE A 754 6.95 -6.72 -19.00
N ASN A 755 8.20 -6.26 -18.84
CA ASN A 755 9.24 -7.06 -18.19
C ASN A 755 9.00 -7.16 -16.67
N CYS A 756 9.42 -8.26 -16.05
CA CYS A 756 9.31 -8.49 -14.60
C CYS A 756 9.85 -7.30 -13.76
N ARG A 757 10.98 -6.71 -14.18
CA ARG A 757 11.57 -5.53 -13.52
C ARG A 757 10.68 -4.28 -13.59
N GLU A 758 10.07 -4.03 -14.74
CA GLU A 758 9.16 -2.90 -14.92
C GLU A 758 7.90 -3.09 -14.05
N LEU A 759 7.33 -4.30 -14.07
CA LEU A 759 6.13 -4.61 -13.30
C LEU A 759 6.36 -4.55 -11.78
N GLN A 760 7.54 -4.98 -11.32
CA GLN A 760 7.96 -4.90 -9.92
C GLN A 760 8.12 -3.46 -9.45
N SER A 761 8.67 -2.59 -10.29
CA SER A 761 8.82 -1.16 -9.97
C SER A 761 7.48 -0.43 -9.88
N VAL A 762 6.51 -0.78 -10.74
CA VAL A 762 5.19 -0.14 -10.80
C VAL A 762 4.22 -0.68 -9.73
N SER A 763 4.32 -1.97 -9.37
CA SER A 763 3.35 -2.64 -8.49
C SER A 763 3.86 -3.00 -7.09
N LEU A 764 5.17 -2.89 -6.83
CA LEU A 764 5.80 -3.21 -5.52
C LEU A 764 5.33 -4.54 -4.89
N THR A 765 5.03 -5.55 -5.69
CA THR A 765 4.74 -6.91 -5.19
C THR A 765 6.01 -7.74 -5.25
N THR A 766 6.64 -7.92 -4.09
CA THR A 766 7.90 -8.65 -3.90
C THR A 766 7.80 -10.14 -4.28
N ASN A 767 6.63 -10.77 -4.24
CA ASN A 767 6.55 -12.24 -4.14
C ASN A 767 5.97 -12.98 -5.36
N GLN A 768 6.06 -12.48 -6.61
CA GLN A 768 5.51 -13.24 -7.75
C GLN A 768 6.41 -13.39 -8.97
N CYS A 769 7.37 -12.49 -9.22
CA CYS A 769 8.44 -12.80 -10.16
C CYS A 769 9.51 -13.69 -9.52
N LEU A 770 9.69 -13.62 -8.18
CA LEU A 770 10.59 -14.51 -7.46
C LEU A 770 10.13 -15.97 -7.54
N ASP A 771 8.84 -16.26 -7.34
CA ASP A 771 8.33 -17.64 -7.45
C ASP A 771 8.49 -18.22 -8.87
N GLN A 772 8.34 -17.41 -9.92
CA GLN A 772 8.56 -17.87 -11.30
C GLN A 772 10.05 -18.05 -11.65
N GLN A 773 10.94 -17.29 -11.02
CA GLN A 773 12.38 -17.48 -11.16
C GLN A 773 12.89 -18.62 -10.28
N GLU A 774 12.30 -18.84 -9.11
CA GLU A 774 12.58 -19.97 -8.23
C GLU A 774 12.07 -21.28 -8.85
N GLU A 775 10.87 -21.31 -9.46
CA GLU A 775 10.38 -22.49 -10.20
C GLU A 775 11.20 -22.76 -11.48
N ALA A 776 11.59 -21.72 -12.22
CA ALA A 776 12.48 -21.91 -13.37
C ALA A 776 13.91 -22.33 -12.96
N SER A 777 14.35 -21.95 -11.76
CA SER A 777 15.65 -22.38 -11.21
C SER A 777 15.58 -23.76 -10.54
N SER A 778 14.43 -24.14 -9.97
CA SER A 778 14.23 -25.44 -9.30
C SER A 778 14.09 -26.59 -10.31
N ASP A 779 13.50 -26.33 -11.48
CA ASP A 779 13.51 -27.28 -12.60
C ASP A 779 14.92 -27.46 -13.22
N SER A 780 15.82 -26.49 -13.04
CA SER A 780 17.23 -26.61 -13.48
C SER A 780 18.17 -27.24 -12.44
N SER A 781 17.74 -27.36 -11.18
CA SER A 781 18.57 -27.80 -10.05
C SER A 781 18.20 -29.18 -9.48
N THR A 782 17.26 -29.89 -10.11
CA THR A 782 17.00 -31.31 -9.80
C THR A 782 17.93 -32.29 -10.52
N ALA A 783 18.91 -31.80 -11.27
CA ALA A 783 20.05 -32.58 -11.76
C ALA A 783 21.36 -31.98 -11.23
N ASN A 784 21.92 -32.64 -10.21
CA ASN A 784 23.19 -32.39 -9.52
C ASN A 784 23.10 -31.49 -8.27
N GLY A 785 23.55 -32.07 -7.15
CA GLY A 785 23.39 -31.55 -5.81
C GLY A 785 24.33 -30.40 -5.42
N GLU A 786 24.02 -29.90 -4.21
CA GLU A 786 24.65 -28.83 -3.43
C GLU A 786 24.50 -27.39 -3.96
N PRO A 787 23.98 -26.45 -3.13
CA PRO A 787 24.00 -25.02 -3.45
C PRO A 787 25.44 -24.53 -3.28
N THR A 788 26.21 -24.62 -4.36
CA THR A 788 27.49 -23.92 -4.46
C THR A 788 27.19 -22.44 -4.64
N GLU A 789 27.47 -21.62 -3.62
CA GLU A 789 27.70 -20.19 -3.81
C GLU A 789 28.83 -20.07 -4.85
N VAL A 790 28.49 -19.83 -6.12
CA VAL A 790 29.48 -19.64 -7.17
C VAL A 790 30.21 -18.33 -6.85
N PRO A 791 31.52 -18.35 -6.51
CA PRO A 791 32.26 -17.13 -6.31
C PRO A 791 32.35 -16.44 -7.68
N PHE A 792 31.87 -15.20 -7.78
CA PHE A 792 32.26 -14.32 -8.88
C PHE A 792 33.43 -13.49 -8.37
N SER A 793 34.58 -13.60 -9.04
CA SER A 793 35.75 -12.78 -8.71
C SER A 793 35.66 -11.43 -9.42
N TYR A 794 36.25 -10.44 -8.79
CA TYR A 794 36.27 -9.05 -9.21
C TYR A 794 37.74 -8.69 -9.31
N ILE A 795 38.17 -8.19 -10.45
CA ILE A 795 39.58 -7.90 -10.68
C ILE A 795 39.74 -6.39 -10.68
N MET A 796 40.60 -5.93 -9.77
CA MET A 796 41.22 -4.64 -9.92
C MET A 796 42.60 -4.77 -10.51
N MET A 797 42.86 -3.99 -11.56
CA MET A 797 44.19 -3.82 -12.13
C MET A 797 44.64 -2.38 -11.88
N HIS A 798 45.73 -2.23 -11.12
CA HIS A 798 46.50 -1.00 -10.96
C HIS A 798 47.97 -1.09 -11.45
N SER A 799 48.37 -0.21 -12.38
CA SER A 799 49.77 -0.06 -12.81
C SER A 799 50.45 1.04 -12.00
N SER A 800 51.50 0.68 -11.26
CA SER A 800 52.37 1.60 -10.52
C SER A 800 53.36 2.38 -11.40
#